data_AF-A0A8T0D7X5-F1
#
_entry.id   AF-A0A8T0D7X5-F1
#
_cell.length_a   1.000
_cell.length_b   1.000
_cell.length_c   1.000
_cell.angle_alpha   90.00
_cell.angle_beta   90.00
_cell.angle_gamma   90.00
#
_symmetry.space_group_name_H-M   'P 1'
#
loop_
_entity.id
_entity.type
_entity.pdbx_description
1 polymer ?
#
loop_
_entity_poly.entity_id
_entity_poly.type
_entity_poly.pdbx_seq_one_letter_code
_entity_poly.pdbx_strand_id
1 'polypeptide(L)'
;MRTWFEIVKSLFTQGTIDVALAYCDNALRLAQSKTGVDVDVPVLCHVKLPPVPENGLELCKLQSEVLSLLRRRFLPLLSDTTGVSWALSSSTLRTAVFIAARSTSGEFLVNDLYPLVSKHDEWRSWFFVALFQLIQALPPFGQLNDVKMAKLHSASPSNSICYSLPVDISMQLIHWCLDPDYNSYRLETVTDNLVTVDVAESLGQKWAQICLLRLAPSSMDLHQVVKLSWAHRLFPAFLHLYTDVLLDFETPFRLLLDLLAGTDKSAGPKFPDQTMDYECGQSLLLLLRAALAAESCSHESLPAPLNRDVPTQISNLLLNEVPPIKTPVSSFQSRYPRLRIVLKFNAVDFLNLLTLSITSDAFFQEDELGRSHRSHLYHKLVACTLESEGSSPTCDHSIPVFSFLARQLAQPDSGRPVMDPSKLFQLYAHICNELARSPDRHSLSFQSAVIELMSLDQLTDLEECLNLARRANLYYICEYVHRVRGERFEAFRDQLNELQHQWITSMRAHCLPEQLGFASPAHEFTQLADQIFQFAEQVFPSPVAKKYRTADIGLTDDEISSLKQLCLEKLEVLVAWDSERTLRLLYSMFGCSISQLMSVVSSAFGQFKAGLRQLSADAKCTVCFLLLRAYFGARFCRFK
;
A
#
# COMPACT_ATOMS: atom_id res chain seq x y z
N MET A 1 -44.79 -42.99 -12.36
CA MET A 1 -44.61 -41.65 -12.95
C MET A 1 -43.68 -41.83 -14.13
N ARG A 2 -44.15 -41.54 -15.36
CA ARG A 2 -43.42 -41.88 -16.59
C ARG A 2 -42.59 -40.72 -17.14
N THR A 3 -42.81 -39.49 -16.68
CA THR A 3 -42.06 -38.31 -17.11
C THR A 3 -41.51 -37.52 -15.92
N TRP A 4 -40.38 -36.82 -16.12
CA TRP A 4 -39.76 -35.95 -15.11
C TRP A 4 -40.76 -34.92 -14.54
N PHE A 5 -41.59 -34.34 -15.40
CA PHE A 5 -42.63 -33.39 -15.04
C PHE A 5 -43.70 -33.98 -14.11
N GLU A 6 -44.12 -35.23 -14.33
CA GLU A 6 -45.07 -35.91 -13.43
C GLU A 6 -44.48 -36.13 -12.03
N ILE A 7 -43.17 -36.44 -11.96
CA ILE A 7 -42.43 -36.62 -10.70
C ILE A 7 -42.44 -35.33 -9.89
N VAL A 8 -42.00 -34.23 -10.51
CA VAL A 8 -41.97 -32.91 -9.84
C VAL A 8 -43.38 -32.49 -9.44
N LYS A 9 -44.37 -32.68 -10.30
CA LYS A 9 -45.77 -32.36 -10.02
C LYS A 9 -46.30 -33.13 -8.81
N SER A 10 -45.97 -34.41 -8.67
CA SER A 10 -46.43 -35.18 -7.49
C SER A 10 -45.76 -34.69 -6.21
N LEU A 11 -44.48 -34.32 -6.25
CA LEU A 11 -43.75 -33.81 -5.10
C LEU A 11 -44.35 -32.49 -4.61
N PHE A 12 -44.71 -31.56 -5.51
CA PHE A 12 -45.45 -30.36 -5.15
C PHE A 12 -46.82 -30.67 -4.52
N THR A 13 -47.55 -31.69 -5.00
CA THR A 13 -48.84 -32.07 -4.42
C THR A 13 -48.74 -32.79 -3.06
N GLN A 14 -47.59 -33.41 -2.77
CA GLN A 14 -47.33 -34.11 -1.51
C GLN A 14 -46.75 -33.19 -0.42
N GLY A 15 -46.51 -31.90 -0.73
CA GLY A 15 -46.00 -30.92 0.22
C GLY A 15 -44.47 -30.96 0.42
N THR A 16 -43.74 -31.79 -0.32
CA THR A 16 -42.26 -31.89 -0.26
C THR A 16 -41.59 -30.89 -1.19
N ILE A 17 -41.84 -29.60 -0.95
CA ILE A 17 -41.46 -28.49 -1.85
C ILE A 17 -39.93 -28.38 -2.00
N ASP A 18 -39.16 -28.54 -0.92
CA ASP A 18 -37.70 -28.46 -0.96
C ASP A 18 -37.08 -29.51 -1.90
N VAL A 19 -37.60 -30.73 -1.85
CA VAL A 19 -37.14 -31.83 -2.69
C VAL A 19 -37.56 -31.60 -4.14
N ALA A 20 -38.77 -31.07 -4.36
CA ALA A 20 -39.25 -30.71 -5.70
C ALA A 20 -38.39 -29.61 -6.35
N LEU A 21 -38.05 -28.57 -5.59
CA LEU A 21 -37.18 -27.48 -6.04
C LEU A 21 -35.75 -27.97 -6.28
N ALA A 22 -35.18 -28.78 -5.37
CA ALA A 22 -33.85 -29.35 -5.57
C ALA A 22 -33.79 -30.26 -6.82
N TYR A 23 -34.87 -30.98 -7.14
CA TYR A 23 -34.96 -31.78 -8.36
C TYR A 23 -35.06 -30.91 -9.63
N CYS A 24 -35.73 -29.75 -9.54
CA CYS A 24 -35.74 -28.73 -10.61
C CYS A 24 -34.36 -28.12 -10.82
N ASP A 25 -33.65 -27.80 -9.75
CA ASP A 25 -32.31 -27.21 -9.80
C ASP A 25 -31.30 -28.15 -10.45
N ASN A 26 -31.31 -29.42 -10.07
CA ASN A 26 -30.43 -30.45 -10.64
C ASN A 26 -30.75 -30.74 -12.11
N ALA A 27 -32.02 -30.74 -12.51
CA ALA A 27 -32.40 -30.93 -13.91
C ALA A 27 -31.93 -29.76 -14.80
N LEU A 28 -32.04 -28.52 -14.32
CA LEU A 28 -31.52 -27.33 -15.01
C LEU A 28 -29.99 -27.37 -15.14
N ARG A 29 -29.27 -27.75 -14.09
CA ARG A 29 -27.80 -27.89 -14.12
C ARG A 29 -27.32 -28.94 -15.10
N LEU A 30 -27.96 -30.12 -15.11
CA LEU A 30 -27.64 -31.20 -16.06
C LEU A 30 -27.92 -30.82 -17.52
N ALA A 31 -28.91 -29.97 -17.77
CA ALA A 31 -29.19 -29.45 -19.10
C ALA A 31 -28.18 -28.36 -19.52
N GLN A 32 -27.71 -27.52 -18.59
CA GLN A 32 -26.72 -26.47 -18.83
C GLN A 32 -25.30 -27.01 -19.06
N SER A 33 -24.89 -28.06 -18.34
CA SER A 33 -23.58 -28.70 -18.53
C SER A 33 -23.46 -29.38 -19.90
N LYS A 34 -24.56 -29.93 -20.42
CA LYS A 34 -24.63 -30.49 -21.79
C LYS A 34 -24.48 -29.44 -22.90
N THR A 35 -24.75 -28.16 -22.60
CA THR A 35 -24.59 -27.04 -23.54
C THR A 35 -23.21 -26.35 -23.47
N GLY A 36 -22.29 -26.82 -22.63
CA GLY A 36 -20.93 -26.26 -22.51
C GLY A 36 -20.83 -24.95 -21.73
N VAL A 37 -21.86 -24.61 -20.95
CA VAL A 37 -21.89 -23.40 -20.11
C VAL A 37 -21.58 -23.81 -18.66
N ASP A 38 -20.29 -23.92 -18.33
CA ASP A 38 -19.87 -24.09 -16.93
C ASP A 38 -20.05 -22.75 -16.21
N VAL A 39 -21.03 -22.69 -15.30
CA VAL A 39 -21.17 -21.61 -14.33
C VAL A 39 -20.92 -22.19 -12.95
N ASP A 40 -19.78 -21.86 -12.35
CA ASP A 40 -19.43 -22.21 -10.98
C ASP A 40 -20.39 -21.48 -10.01
N VAL A 41 -21.48 -22.14 -9.62
CA VAL A 41 -22.41 -21.68 -8.57
C VAL A 41 -22.59 -22.77 -7.52
N PRO A 42 -22.47 -22.46 -6.21
CA PRO A 42 -22.41 -23.45 -5.14
C PRO A 42 -23.60 -24.42 -5.11
N VAL A 43 -23.31 -25.68 -4.77
CA VAL A 43 -24.29 -26.74 -4.53
C VAL A 43 -25.03 -26.45 -3.23
N LEU A 44 -26.30 -26.05 -3.31
CA LEU A 44 -27.10 -25.68 -2.14
C LEU A 44 -27.72 -26.85 -1.38
N CYS A 45 -27.67 -28.08 -1.91
CA CYS A 45 -28.31 -29.24 -1.29
C CYS A 45 -27.46 -30.50 -1.41
N HIS A 46 -27.00 -31.02 -0.26
CA HIS A 46 -26.31 -32.32 -0.14
C HIS A 46 -27.26 -33.54 -0.15
N VAL A 47 -28.49 -33.36 -0.66
CA VAL A 47 -29.49 -34.45 -0.67
C VAL A 47 -29.19 -35.38 -1.85
N LYS A 48 -28.99 -36.68 -1.57
CA LYS A 48 -28.87 -37.72 -2.60
C LYS A 48 -30.20 -37.84 -3.35
N LEU A 49 -30.30 -37.18 -4.50
CA LEU A 49 -31.49 -37.19 -5.34
C LEU A 49 -31.41 -38.33 -6.37
N PRO A 50 -32.55 -38.94 -6.73
CA PRO A 50 -32.60 -39.95 -7.80
C PRO A 50 -32.18 -39.36 -9.16
N PRO A 51 -31.65 -40.17 -10.09
CA PRO A 51 -31.17 -39.67 -11.38
C PRO A 51 -32.30 -39.05 -12.20
N VAL A 52 -32.03 -37.89 -12.82
CA VAL A 52 -32.93 -37.22 -13.75
C VAL A 52 -32.95 -38.04 -15.05
N PRO A 53 -34.12 -38.48 -15.56
CA PRO A 53 -34.18 -39.28 -16.79
C PRO A 53 -33.68 -38.46 -18.00
N GLU A 54 -32.72 -39.01 -18.75
CA GLU A 54 -31.93 -38.29 -19.77
C GLU A 54 -32.64 -38.03 -21.11
N ASN A 55 -33.86 -38.55 -21.30
CA ASN A 55 -34.52 -38.53 -22.60
C ASN A 55 -35.24 -37.19 -22.86
N GLY A 56 -34.72 -36.41 -23.82
CA GLY A 56 -35.49 -35.34 -24.51
C GLY A 56 -35.49 -33.95 -23.86
N LEU A 57 -34.44 -33.57 -23.12
CA LEU A 57 -34.37 -32.28 -22.43
C LEU A 57 -33.75 -31.19 -23.32
N GLU A 58 -34.56 -30.53 -24.16
CA GLU A 58 -34.18 -29.25 -24.73
C GLU A 58 -34.26 -28.16 -23.64
N LEU A 59 -33.18 -27.40 -23.44
CA LEU A 59 -33.04 -26.40 -22.38
C LEU A 59 -34.23 -25.42 -22.33
N CYS A 60 -34.67 -24.90 -23.49
CA CYS A 60 -35.78 -23.95 -23.57
C CYS A 60 -37.13 -24.55 -23.15
N LYS A 61 -37.39 -25.82 -23.50
CA LYS A 61 -38.63 -26.52 -23.08
C LYS A 61 -38.63 -26.75 -21.58
N LEU A 62 -37.51 -27.22 -21.03
CA LEU A 62 -37.37 -27.45 -19.58
C LEU A 62 -37.49 -26.16 -18.78
N GLN A 63 -36.89 -25.05 -19.22
CA GLN A 63 -37.04 -23.74 -18.58
C GLN A 63 -38.52 -23.30 -18.55
N SER A 64 -39.26 -23.46 -19.66
CA SER A 64 -40.67 -23.11 -19.72
C SER A 64 -41.56 -24.00 -18.83
N GLU A 65 -41.25 -25.29 -18.72
CA GLU A 65 -41.98 -26.24 -17.88
C GLU A 65 -41.74 -25.95 -16.39
N VAL A 66 -40.49 -25.72 -15.98
CA VAL A 66 -40.12 -25.33 -14.61
C VAL A 66 -40.85 -24.05 -14.19
N LEU A 67 -40.88 -23.04 -15.06
CA LEU A 67 -41.59 -21.79 -14.77
C LEU A 67 -43.10 -21.99 -14.64
N SER A 68 -43.68 -22.84 -15.49
CA SER A 68 -45.11 -23.16 -15.38
C SER A 68 -45.45 -23.83 -14.05
N LEU A 69 -44.53 -24.66 -13.52
CA LEU A 69 -44.66 -25.29 -12.22
C LEU A 69 -44.52 -24.28 -11.09
N LEU A 70 -43.53 -23.39 -11.14
CA LEU A 70 -43.37 -22.31 -10.17
C LEU A 70 -44.61 -21.40 -10.14
N ARG A 71 -45.11 -20.95 -11.30
CA ARG A 71 -46.29 -20.08 -11.39
C ARG A 71 -47.57 -20.74 -10.87
N ARG A 72 -47.81 -22.01 -11.23
CA ARG A 72 -49.09 -22.70 -10.93
C ARG A 72 -49.12 -23.36 -9.56
N ARG A 73 -47.97 -23.67 -8.96
CA ARG A 73 -47.90 -24.47 -7.73
C ARG A 73 -47.10 -23.82 -6.61
N PHE A 74 -46.08 -23.01 -6.90
CA PHE A 74 -45.29 -22.35 -5.86
C PHE A 74 -45.88 -20.99 -5.47
N LEU A 75 -46.25 -20.12 -6.42
CA LEU A 75 -46.83 -18.81 -6.11
C LEU A 75 -48.14 -18.88 -5.27
N PRO A 76 -49.10 -19.79 -5.55
CA PRO A 76 -50.34 -19.85 -4.75
C PRO A 76 -50.10 -20.21 -3.27
N LEU A 77 -49.03 -20.96 -2.99
CA LEU A 77 -48.65 -21.30 -1.62
C LEU A 77 -48.21 -20.05 -0.85
N LEU A 78 -47.58 -19.08 -1.52
CA LEU A 78 -47.18 -17.81 -0.92
C LEU A 78 -48.36 -16.84 -0.69
N SER A 79 -49.47 -16.99 -1.44
CA SER A 79 -50.66 -16.14 -1.28
C SER A 79 -51.66 -16.65 -0.25
N ASP A 80 -51.75 -17.97 -0.04
CA ASP A 80 -52.65 -18.59 0.94
C ASP A 80 -51.98 -18.70 2.32
N THR A 81 -51.88 -17.57 3.03
CA THR A 81 -51.36 -17.53 4.41
C THR A 81 -52.40 -17.95 5.46
N THR A 82 -53.62 -18.30 5.06
CA THR A 82 -54.69 -18.72 5.97
C THR A 82 -54.98 -20.22 5.83
N GLY A 83 -54.22 -21.07 6.51
CA GLY A 83 -54.77 -22.38 6.92
C GLY A 83 -53.87 -23.61 6.90
N VAL A 84 -52.63 -23.56 6.44
CA VAL A 84 -51.73 -24.72 6.52
C VAL A 84 -50.38 -24.31 7.09
N SER A 85 -49.89 -25.09 8.04
CA SER A 85 -48.59 -24.99 8.70
C SER A 85 -47.43 -25.30 7.74
N TRP A 86 -47.25 -24.50 6.69
CA TRP A 86 -46.04 -24.53 5.88
C TRP A 86 -45.10 -23.46 6.43
N ALA A 87 -44.07 -23.87 7.17
CA ALA A 87 -42.99 -22.97 7.53
C ALA A 87 -42.08 -22.83 6.30
N LEU A 88 -42.21 -21.73 5.57
CA LEU A 88 -41.27 -21.42 4.49
C LEU A 88 -39.86 -21.36 5.09
N SER A 89 -38.95 -22.19 4.59
CA SER A 89 -37.55 -22.13 5.03
C SER A 89 -36.75 -21.17 4.15
N SER A 90 -35.72 -20.55 4.73
CA SER A 90 -34.76 -19.71 3.99
C SER A 90 -34.14 -20.47 2.79
N SER A 91 -33.87 -21.77 2.94
CA SER A 91 -33.36 -22.62 1.84
C SER A 91 -34.38 -22.85 0.72
N THR A 92 -35.68 -22.99 1.04
CA THR A 92 -36.75 -23.11 0.05
C THR A 92 -36.82 -21.85 -0.83
N LEU A 93 -36.80 -20.67 -0.21
CA LEU A 93 -36.90 -19.41 -0.96
C LEU A 93 -35.64 -19.14 -1.78
N ARG A 94 -34.45 -19.39 -1.20
CA ARG A 94 -33.18 -19.31 -1.94
C ARG A 94 -33.21 -20.18 -3.19
N THR A 95 -33.53 -21.46 -3.05
CA THR A 95 -33.56 -22.41 -4.18
C THR A 95 -34.57 -21.98 -5.25
N ALA A 96 -35.74 -21.50 -4.87
CA ALA A 96 -36.70 -20.93 -5.81
C ALA A 96 -36.14 -19.73 -6.60
N VAL A 97 -35.42 -18.82 -5.94
CA VAL A 97 -34.77 -17.66 -6.58
C VAL A 97 -33.68 -18.11 -7.55
N PHE A 98 -32.81 -19.06 -7.17
CA PHE A 98 -31.78 -19.62 -8.05
C PHE A 98 -32.36 -20.33 -9.29
N ILE A 99 -33.46 -21.07 -9.13
CA ILE A 99 -34.14 -21.76 -10.23
C ILE A 99 -34.78 -20.74 -11.19
N ALA A 100 -35.44 -19.72 -10.64
CA ALA A 100 -36.04 -18.64 -11.43
C ALA A 100 -34.99 -17.85 -12.23
N ALA A 101 -33.83 -17.59 -11.60
CA ALA A 101 -32.68 -16.95 -12.21
C ALA A 101 -32.11 -17.74 -13.42
N ARG A 102 -32.18 -19.07 -13.39
CA ARG A 102 -31.69 -19.93 -14.49
C ARG A 102 -32.71 -20.15 -15.61
N SER A 103 -33.97 -19.82 -15.37
CA SER A 103 -35.08 -20.15 -16.28
C SER A 103 -35.66 -18.97 -17.05
N THR A 104 -35.50 -17.72 -16.57
CA THR A 104 -35.99 -16.51 -17.26
C THR A 104 -34.98 -15.38 -17.27
N SER A 105 -35.25 -14.40 -18.13
CA SER A 105 -34.69 -13.04 -18.13
C SER A 105 -34.98 -12.22 -16.85
N GLY A 106 -35.29 -12.83 -15.70
CA GLY A 106 -35.62 -12.14 -14.46
C GLY A 106 -37.10 -11.70 -14.31
N GLU A 107 -37.93 -11.81 -15.34
CA GLU A 107 -39.35 -11.39 -15.29
C GLU A 107 -40.16 -12.06 -14.17
N PHE A 108 -39.95 -13.37 -13.94
CA PHE A 108 -40.65 -14.10 -12.87
C PHE A 108 -40.22 -13.60 -11.48
N LEU A 109 -38.94 -13.31 -11.28
CA LEU A 109 -38.44 -12.80 -10.00
C LEU A 109 -39.06 -11.44 -9.68
N VAL A 110 -39.13 -10.58 -10.69
CA VAL A 110 -39.55 -9.18 -10.58
C VAL A 110 -41.07 -9.04 -10.49
N ASN A 111 -41.82 -9.65 -11.42
CA ASN A 111 -43.25 -9.40 -11.57
C ASN A 111 -44.10 -10.33 -10.70
N ASP A 112 -43.64 -11.57 -10.49
CA ASP A 112 -44.46 -12.60 -9.86
C ASP A 112 -44.03 -12.87 -8.40
N LEU A 113 -42.72 -13.01 -8.14
CA LEU A 113 -42.21 -13.41 -6.82
C LEU A 113 -42.04 -12.23 -5.86
N TYR A 114 -41.39 -11.14 -6.30
CA TYR A 114 -41.07 -10.00 -5.43
C TYR A 114 -42.30 -9.36 -4.75
N PRO A 115 -43.43 -9.10 -5.43
CA PRO A 115 -44.59 -8.44 -4.81
C PRO A 115 -45.28 -9.26 -3.71
N LEU A 116 -45.10 -10.59 -3.73
CA LEU A 116 -45.62 -11.49 -2.69
C LEU A 116 -44.67 -11.53 -1.50
N VAL A 117 -43.37 -11.59 -1.78
CA VAL A 117 -42.31 -11.66 -0.78
C VAL A 117 -42.13 -10.33 -0.04
N SER A 118 -42.34 -9.19 -0.71
CA SER A 118 -42.20 -7.85 -0.12
C SER A 118 -43.21 -7.53 0.98
N LYS A 119 -44.25 -8.36 1.15
CA LYS A 119 -45.27 -8.19 2.20
C LYS A 119 -44.80 -8.65 3.58
N HIS A 120 -43.74 -9.46 3.64
CA HIS A 120 -43.20 -10.02 4.87
C HIS A 120 -41.69 -9.71 4.97
N ASP A 121 -41.26 -9.06 6.05
CA ASP A 121 -39.88 -8.59 6.21
C ASP A 121 -38.84 -9.72 6.23
N GLU A 122 -39.19 -10.87 6.82
CA GLU A 122 -38.32 -12.05 6.86
C GLU A 122 -38.10 -12.64 5.47
N TRP A 123 -39.18 -12.80 4.69
CA TRP A 123 -39.11 -13.35 3.34
C TRP A 123 -38.36 -12.40 2.41
N ARG A 124 -38.59 -11.09 2.56
CA ARG A 124 -37.87 -10.04 1.84
C ARG A 124 -36.36 -10.12 2.09
N SER A 125 -35.96 -10.32 3.36
CA SER A 125 -34.55 -10.46 3.73
C SER A 125 -33.92 -11.74 3.14
N TRP A 126 -34.62 -12.88 3.19
CA TRP A 126 -34.15 -14.12 2.57
C TRP A 126 -34.04 -14.02 1.04
N PHE A 127 -34.97 -13.29 0.40
CA PHE A 127 -34.91 -13.00 -1.02
C PHE A 127 -33.70 -12.13 -1.39
N PHE A 128 -33.44 -11.06 -0.63
CA PHE A 128 -32.26 -10.21 -0.87
C PHE A 128 -30.94 -10.94 -0.62
N VAL A 129 -30.88 -11.82 0.37
CA VAL A 129 -29.75 -12.72 0.59
C VAL A 129 -29.52 -13.64 -0.62
N ALA A 130 -30.58 -14.22 -1.19
CA ALA A 130 -30.49 -15.05 -2.39
C ALA A 130 -30.04 -14.24 -3.62
N LEU A 131 -30.60 -13.04 -3.78
CA LEU A 131 -30.27 -12.11 -4.86
C LEU A 131 -28.82 -11.63 -4.77
N PHE A 132 -28.34 -11.30 -3.56
CA PHE A 132 -26.94 -10.92 -3.33
C PHE A 132 -25.98 -12.04 -3.74
N GLN A 133 -26.27 -13.30 -3.38
CA GLN A 133 -25.42 -14.42 -3.79
C GLN A 133 -25.37 -14.64 -5.30
N LEU A 134 -26.51 -14.43 -5.98
CA LEU A 134 -26.54 -14.42 -7.44
C LEU A 134 -25.64 -13.31 -7.99
N ILE A 135 -25.73 -12.10 -7.41
CA ILE A 135 -24.93 -10.94 -7.85
C ILE A 135 -23.44 -11.16 -7.57
N GLN A 136 -23.07 -11.72 -6.42
CA GLN A 136 -21.69 -11.98 -6.02
C GLN A 136 -20.97 -12.94 -6.99
N ALA A 137 -21.70 -13.87 -7.61
CA ALA A 137 -21.16 -14.83 -8.57
C ALA A 137 -20.87 -14.23 -9.97
N LEU A 138 -21.38 -13.03 -10.26
CA LEU A 138 -21.17 -12.34 -11.54
C LEU A 138 -19.79 -11.66 -11.56
N PRO A 139 -19.15 -11.41 -12.71
CA PRO A 139 -17.99 -10.50 -12.80
C PRO A 139 -18.38 -9.05 -12.46
N PRO A 140 -17.41 -8.19 -12.06
CA PRO A 140 -17.66 -6.75 -11.97
C PRO A 140 -18.10 -6.20 -13.33
N PHE A 141 -19.01 -5.25 -13.29
CA PHE A 141 -19.48 -4.53 -14.46
C PHE A 141 -18.37 -3.62 -14.98
N GLY A 142 -18.23 -3.50 -16.30
CA GLY A 142 -17.28 -2.59 -16.93
C GLY A 142 -17.80 -2.22 -18.32
N GLN A 143 -18.11 -0.94 -18.53
CA GLN A 143 -18.74 -0.47 -19.78
C GLN A 143 -17.85 -0.72 -21.01
N LEU A 144 -16.53 -0.76 -20.85
CA LEU A 144 -15.60 -0.89 -21.98
C LEU A 144 -15.33 -2.37 -22.34
N ASN A 145 -15.82 -3.31 -21.52
CA ASN A 145 -15.78 -4.75 -21.75
C ASN A 145 -17.01 -5.29 -22.51
N ASP A 146 -17.79 -4.43 -23.18
CA ASP A 146 -18.98 -4.78 -23.98
C ASP A 146 -18.77 -5.99 -24.89
N VAL A 147 -17.56 -6.24 -25.42
CA VAL A 147 -17.27 -7.40 -26.28
C VAL A 147 -17.20 -8.73 -25.50
N LYS A 148 -16.74 -8.72 -24.23
CA LYS A 148 -16.77 -9.89 -23.33
C LYS A 148 -18.15 -10.07 -22.70
N MET A 149 -18.80 -8.98 -22.31
CA MET A 149 -20.16 -9.01 -21.75
C MET A 149 -21.20 -9.39 -22.80
N ALA A 150 -21.11 -8.94 -24.06
CA ALA A 150 -21.98 -9.38 -25.15
C ALA A 150 -21.83 -10.88 -25.47
N LYS A 151 -20.61 -11.44 -25.35
CA LYS A 151 -20.40 -12.89 -25.44
C LYS A 151 -21.06 -13.63 -24.27
N LEU A 152 -21.00 -13.09 -23.05
CA LEU A 152 -21.67 -13.63 -21.87
C LEU A 152 -23.22 -13.52 -21.95
N HIS A 153 -23.75 -12.43 -22.50
CA HIS A 153 -25.17 -12.24 -22.81
C HIS A 153 -25.71 -13.29 -23.77
N SER A 154 -24.91 -13.68 -24.77
CA SER A 154 -25.26 -14.73 -25.72
C SER A 154 -25.07 -16.16 -25.18
N ALA A 155 -24.30 -16.33 -24.11
CA ALA A 155 -23.85 -17.63 -23.62
C ALA A 155 -24.61 -18.14 -22.38
N SER A 156 -25.20 -17.29 -21.53
CA SER A 156 -25.92 -17.79 -20.34
C SER A 156 -27.15 -16.95 -19.94
N PRO A 157 -28.34 -17.57 -19.75
CA PRO A 157 -29.55 -16.89 -19.32
C PRO A 157 -29.46 -16.34 -17.88
N SER A 158 -28.53 -16.83 -17.05
CA SER A 158 -28.31 -16.34 -15.68
C SER A 158 -27.73 -14.93 -15.62
N ASN A 159 -27.03 -14.48 -16.66
CA ASN A 159 -26.40 -13.16 -16.72
C ASN A 159 -27.39 -12.05 -17.15
N SER A 160 -28.60 -12.42 -17.55
CA SER A 160 -29.66 -11.49 -17.95
C SER A 160 -30.24 -10.69 -16.77
N ILE A 161 -30.20 -11.27 -15.56
CA ILE A 161 -30.79 -10.68 -14.34
C ILE A 161 -30.10 -9.36 -13.97
N CYS A 162 -28.81 -9.24 -14.25
CA CYS A 162 -28.01 -8.04 -13.97
C CYS A 162 -28.49 -6.81 -14.74
N TYR A 163 -29.13 -7.05 -15.89
CA TYR A 163 -29.58 -6.02 -16.82
C TYR A 163 -31.11 -5.85 -16.81
N SER A 164 -31.84 -6.83 -16.28
CA SER A 164 -33.31 -6.83 -16.24
C SER A 164 -33.90 -6.48 -14.88
N LEU A 165 -33.07 -6.33 -13.83
CA LEU A 165 -33.56 -5.90 -12.53
C LEU A 165 -34.08 -4.46 -12.60
N PRO A 166 -35.33 -4.17 -12.18
CA PRO A 166 -35.81 -2.81 -12.08
C PRO A 166 -35.05 -2.01 -11.03
N VAL A 167 -34.94 -0.71 -11.29
CA VAL A 167 -34.32 0.26 -10.39
C VAL A 167 -34.91 0.21 -8.99
N ASP A 168 -36.23 -0.02 -8.85
CA ASP A 168 -36.86 -0.06 -7.53
C ASP A 168 -36.34 -1.23 -6.67
N ILE A 169 -36.13 -2.40 -7.27
CA ILE A 169 -35.68 -3.61 -6.55
C ILE A 169 -34.20 -3.51 -6.22
N SER A 170 -33.37 -3.03 -7.15
CA SER A 170 -31.94 -2.84 -6.92
C SER A 170 -31.67 -1.79 -5.84
N MET A 171 -32.38 -0.65 -5.87
CA MET A 171 -32.24 0.38 -4.85
C MET A 171 -32.72 -0.12 -3.48
N GLN A 172 -33.81 -0.88 -3.43
CA GLN A 172 -34.27 -1.50 -2.19
C GLN A 172 -33.29 -2.56 -1.64
N LEU A 173 -32.60 -3.31 -2.52
CA LEU A 173 -31.52 -4.21 -2.13
C LEU A 173 -30.34 -3.41 -1.53
N ILE A 174 -29.92 -2.33 -2.19
CA ILE A 174 -28.80 -1.48 -1.72
C ILE A 174 -29.13 -0.86 -0.37
N HIS A 175 -30.34 -0.34 -0.19
CA HIS A 175 -30.80 0.17 1.10
C HIS A 175 -30.83 -0.93 2.18
N TRP A 176 -31.34 -2.12 1.84
CA TRP A 176 -31.31 -3.27 2.75
C TRP A 176 -29.88 -3.68 3.15
N CYS A 177 -28.91 -3.60 2.23
CA CYS A 177 -27.50 -3.84 2.53
C CYS A 177 -26.88 -2.78 3.45
N LEU A 178 -27.40 -1.55 3.48
CA LEU A 178 -26.86 -0.45 4.28
C LEU A 178 -27.59 -0.24 5.61
N ASP A 179 -28.78 -0.79 5.74
CA ASP A 179 -29.60 -0.68 6.95
C ASP A 179 -29.08 -1.63 8.05
N PRO A 180 -28.75 -1.12 9.25
CA PRO A 180 -28.21 -1.93 10.34
C PRO A 180 -29.21 -2.96 10.90
N ASP A 181 -30.51 -2.76 10.73
CA ASP A 181 -31.55 -3.62 11.33
C ASP A 181 -31.52 -5.05 10.74
N TYR A 182 -31.03 -5.21 9.52
CA TYR A 182 -30.94 -6.51 8.83
C TYR A 182 -29.58 -7.21 9.00
N ASN A 183 -28.77 -6.83 9.98
CA ASN A 183 -27.46 -7.45 10.24
C ASN A 183 -27.58 -8.94 10.59
N SER A 184 -28.62 -9.36 11.31
CA SER A 184 -28.88 -10.75 11.69
C SER A 184 -28.94 -11.69 10.48
N TYR A 185 -29.72 -11.33 9.46
CA TYR A 185 -29.90 -12.12 8.24
C TYR A 185 -28.63 -12.23 7.39
N ARG A 186 -27.76 -11.21 7.43
CA ARG A 186 -26.46 -11.24 6.72
C ARG A 186 -25.48 -12.17 7.43
N LEU A 187 -25.44 -12.11 8.76
CA LEU A 187 -24.55 -12.94 9.58
C LEU A 187 -24.88 -14.43 9.49
N GLU A 188 -26.16 -14.79 9.35
CA GLU A 188 -26.60 -16.18 9.11
C GLU A 188 -25.98 -16.80 7.84
N THR A 189 -25.48 -15.99 6.91
CA THR A 189 -24.89 -16.47 5.65
C THR A 189 -23.38 -16.67 5.70
N VAL A 190 -22.71 -16.11 6.71
CA VAL A 190 -21.25 -16.21 6.91
C VAL A 190 -20.99 -17.31 7.93
N THR A 191 -20.67 -18.51 7.46
CA THR A 191 -20.31 -19.63 8.34
C THR A 191 -18.95 -19.38 9.01
N ASP A 192 -18.90 -19.57 10.34
CA ASP A 192 -17.77 -19.57 11.30
C ASP A 192 -17.44 -18.27 12.08
N ASN A 193 -17.87 -18.30 13.36
CA ASN A 193 -17.19 -17.91 14.60
C ASN A 193 -16.06 -16.88 14.54
N LEU A 194 -16.40 -15.59 14.69
CA LEU A 194 -15.70 -14.49 15.41
C LEU A 194 -16.17 -13.16 14.81
N VAL A 195 -17.34 -12.67 15.21
CA VAL A 195 -17.87 -11.41 14.68
C VAL A 195 -18.23 -10.47 15.83
N THR A 196 -17.45 -9.41 15.98
CA THR A 196 -17.79 -8.23 16.81
C THR A 196 -18.77 -7.33 16.05
N VAL A 197 -19.52 -6.48 16.77
CA VAL A 197 -20.55 -5.59 16.18
C VAL A 197 -19.99 -4.72 15.04
N ASP A 198 -18.74 -4.27 15.14
CA ASP A 198 -18.06 -3.47 14.11
C ASP A 198 -17.88 -4.21 12.77
N VAL A 199 -17.76 -5.54 12.80
CA VAL A 199 -17.64 -6.35 11.60
C VAL A 199 -18.97 -6.41 10.85
N ALA A 200 -20.11 -6.37 11.55
CA ALA A 200 -21.44 -6.43 10.92
C ALA A 200 -21.75 -5.17 10.09
N GLU A 201 -21.42 -3.98 10.60
CA GLU A 201 -21.56 -2.73 9.84
C GLU A 201 -20.62 -2.70 8.62
N SER A 202 -19.39 -3.18 8.78
CA SER A 202 -18.45 -3.35 7.67
C SER A 202 -18.93 -4.37 6.62
N LEU A 203 -19.69 -5.40 7.03
CA LEU A 203 -20.24 -6.40 6.12
C LEU A 203 -21.34 -5.81 5.24
N GLY A 204 -22.22 -4.98 5.81
CA GLY A 204 -23.25 -4.28 5.05
C GLY A 204 -22.69 -3.38 3.96
N GLN A 205 -21.68 -2.58 4.32
CA GLN A 205 -20.96 -1.71 3.39
C GLN A 205 -20.28 -2.53 2.27
N LYS A 206 -19.62 -3.64 2.60
CA LYS A 206 -19.01 -4.55 1.62
C LYS A 206 -20.04 -5.18 0.68
N TRP A 207 -21.20 -5.59 1.20
CA TRP A 207 -22.27 -6.15 0.37
C TRP A 207 -22.84 -5.10 -0.59
N ALA A 208 -23.12 -3.90 -0.09
CA ALA A 208 -23.56 -2.78 -0.92
C ALA A 208 -22.52 -2.48 -2.01
N GLN A 209 -21.24 -2.40 -1.65
CA GLN A 209 -20.15 -2.17 -2.60
C GLN A 209 -20.08 -3.26 -3.68
N ILE A 210 -20.20 -4.54 -3.31
CA ILE A 210 -20.22 -5.66 -4.27
C ILE A 210 -21.41 -5.54 -5.23
N CYS A 211 -22.60 -5.18 -4.73
CA CYS A 211 -23.76 -4.94 -5.57
C CYS A 211 -23.50 -3.81 -6.57
N LEU A 212 -22.98 -2.68 -6.10
CA LEU A 212 -22.71 -1.50 -6.94
C LEU A 212 -21.66 -1.76 -8.03
N LEU A 213 -20.67 -2.61 -7.74
CA LEU A 213 -19.64 -2.99 -8.72
C LEU A 213 -20.13 -3.98 -9.77
N ARG A 214 -21.24 -4.70 -9.55
CA ARG A 214 -21.67 -5.84 -10.41
C ARG A 214 -23.03 -5.62 -11.08
N LEU A 215 -23.84 -4.69 -10.60
CA LEU A 215 -25.12 -4.33 -11.20
C LEU A 215 -24.92 -3.45 -12.44
N ALA A 216 -25.78 -3.62 -13.45
CA ALA A 216 -25.71 -2.76 -14.64
C ALA A 216 -26.17 -1.33 -14.31
N PRO A 217 -25.55 -0.28 -14.89
CA PRO A 217 -25.96 1.12 -14.71
C PRO A 217 -27.43 1.38 -15.05
N SER A 218 -27.99 0.63 -16.01
CA SER A 218 -29.40 0.72 -16.39
C SER A 218 -30.36 0.23 -15.31
N SER A 219 -29.88 -0.60 -14.38
CA SER A 219 -30.66 -1.17 -13.29
C SER A 219 -30.61 -0.31 -12.02
N MET A 220 -29.98 0.87 -12.02
CA MET A 220 -29.78 1.68 -10.82
C MET A 220 -30.07 3.17 -11.07
N ASP A 221 -30.50 3.88 -10.04
CA ASP A 221 -30.53 5.35 -10.06
C ASP A 221 -29.13 5.88 -9.73
N LEU A 222 -28.37 6.21 -10.78
CA LEU A 222 -26.99 6.71 -10.66
C LEU A 222 -26.88 7.91 -9.72
N HIS A 223 -27.88 8.80 -9.68
CA HIS A 223 -27.83 9.98 -8.82
C HIS A 223 -27.95 9.62 -7.34
N GLN A 224 -28.88 8.72 -6.99
CA GLN A 224 -29.00 8.24 -5.61
C GLN A 224 -27.81 7.38 -5.20
N VAL A 225 -27.35 6.47 -6.07
CA VAL A 225 -26.23 5.57 -5.76
C VAL A 225 -24.93 6.33 -5.51
N VAL A 226 -24.64 7.37 -6.28
CA VAL A 226 -23.47 8.24 -6.04
C VAL A 226 -23.57 8.93 -4.69
N LYS A 227 -24.76 9.42 -4.31
CA LYS A 227 -24.98 10.04 -2.99
C LYS A 227 -24.83 9.02 -1.86
N LEU A 228 -25.38 7.82 -2.01
CA LEU A 228 -25.28 6.76 -1.02
C LEU A 228 -23.85 6.26 -0.85
N SER A 229 -23.13 6.02 -1.95
CA SER A 229 -21.73 5.60 -1.90
C SER A 229 -20.84 6.63 -1.22
N TRP A 230 -21.08 7.93 -1.47
CA TRP A 230 -20.38 8.99 -0.75
C TRP A 230 -20.77 9.05 0.74
N ALA A 231 -22.07 8.99 1.06
CA ALA A 231 -22.58 9.07 2.43
C ALA A 231 -22.08 7.92 3.31
N HIS A 232 -22.00 6.70 2.75
CA HIS A 232 -21.52 5.50 3.43
C HIS A 232 -20.03 5.19 3.16
N ARG A 233 -19.28 6.14 2.56
CA ARG A 233 -17.83 6.02 2.29
C ARG A 233 -17.42 4.77 1.50
N LEU A 234 -18.26 4.32 0.57
CA LEU A 234 -17.99 3.19 -0.33
C LEU A 234 -17.06 3.63 -1.47
N PHE A 235 -15.82 4.02 -1.15
CA PHE A 235 -14.91 4.65 -2.11
C PHE A 235 -14.66 3.84 -3.39
N PRO A 236 -14.45 2.51 -3.36
CA PRO A 236 -14.19 1.79 -4.60
C PRO A 236 -15.42 1.69 -5.51
N ALA A 237 -16.63 1.59 -4.93
CA ALA A 237 -17.87 1.67 -5.72
C ALA A 237 -18.09 3.09 -6.26
N PHE A 238 -17.80 4.11 -5.47
CA PHE A 238 -17.85 5.50 -5.90
C PHE A 238 -16.90 5.76 -7.08
N LEU A 239 -15.65 5.30 -7.01
CA LEU A 239 -14.68 5.40 -8.10
C LEU A 239 -15.14 4.63 -9.34
N HIS A 240 -15.67 3.42 -9.19
CA HIS A 240 -16.23 2.66 -10.30
C HIS A 240 -17.33 3.43 -11.04
N LEU A 241 -18.28 4.01 -10.30
CA LEU A 241 -19.38 4.77 -10.90
C LEU A 241 -18.87 6.02 -11.64
N TYR A 242 -17.90 6.73 -11.08
CA TYR A 242 -17.38 7.92 -11.75
C TYR A 242 -16.46 7.61 -12.92
N THR A 243 -15.54 6.66 -12.78
CA THR A 243 -14.50 6.39 -13.77
C THR A 243 -14.94 5.39 -14.84
N ASP A 244 -15.72 4.37 -14.50
CA ASP A 244 -16.11 3.29 -15.42
C ASP A 244 -17.51 3.54 -16.03
N VAL A 245 -18.39 4.27 -15.33
CA VAL A 245 -19.78 4.51 -15.78
C VAL A 245 -20.03 5.94 -16.28
N LEU A 246 -19.57 6.95 -15.53
CA LEU A 246 -19.77 8.37 -15.88
C LEU A 246 -18.61 8.95 -16.69
N LEU A 247 -17.46 8.27 -16.74
CA LEU A 247 -16.22 8.71 -17.38
C LEU A 247 -15.74 10.10 -16.89
N ASP A 248 -16.02 10.44 -15.63
CA ASP A 248 -15.62 11.70 -14.98
C ASP A 248 -14.61 11.44 -13.86
N PHE A 249 -13.36 11.84 -14.10
CA PHE A 249 -12.26 11.70 -13.15
C PHE A 249 -12.06 12.96 -12.29
N GLU A 250 -12.57 14.10 -12.73
CA GLU A 250 -12.34 15.40 -12.11
C GLU A 250 -13.13 15.56 -10.81
N THR A 251 -14.42 15.19 -10.85
CA THR A 251 -15.30 15.24 -9.67
C THR A 251 -14.80 14.37 -8.51
N PRO A 252 -14.52 13.07 -8.68
CA PRO A 252 -14.03 12.24 -7.58
C PRO A 252 -12.67 12.72 -7.08
N PHE A 253 -11.78 13.20 -7.95
CA PHE A 253 -10.48 13.75 -7.56
C PHE A 253 -10.62 14.94 -6.62
N ARG A 254 -11.50 15.90 -6.94
CA ARG A 254 -11.72 17.07 -6.08
C ARG A 254 -12.34 16.69 -4.74
N LEU A 255 -13.35 15.82 -4.74
CA LEU A 255 -14.05 15.42 -3.52
C LEU A 255 -13.12 14.66 -2.55
N LEU A 256 -12.31 13.73 -3.06
CA LEU A 256 -11.35 13.00 -2.23
C LEU A 256 -10.26 13.92 -1.68
N LEU A 257 -9.77 14.87 -2.48
CA LEU A 257 -8.80 15.88 -2.03
C LEU A 257 -9.37 16.79 -0.95
N ASP A 258 -10.59 17.29 -1.14
CA ASP A 258 -11.26 18.18 -0.18
C ASP A 258 -11.51 17.46 1.16
N LEU A 259 -11.81 16.16 1.09
CA LEU A 259 -11.95 15.29 2.27
C LEU A 259 -10.60 15.12 3.00
N LEU A 260 -9.53 14.74 2.29
CA LEU A 260 -8.17 14.61 2.88
C LEU A 260 -7.60 15.92 3.39
N ALA A 261 -7.97 17.04 2.79
CA ALA A 261 -7.59 18.37 3.24
C ALA A 261 -8.29 18.80 4.54
N GLY A 262 -9.25 18.01 5.05
CA GLY A 262 -10.03 18.32 6.24
C GLY A 262 -11.00 19.49 6.05
N THR A 263 -11.40 19.76 4.80
CA THR A 263 -12.22 20.94 4.45
C THR A 263 -13.72 20.69 4.50
N ASP A 264 -14.13 19.42 4.50
CA ASP A 264 -15.51 18.99 4.70
C ASP A 264 -15.92 19.12 6.17
N LYS A 265 -16.32 20.33 6.58
CA LYS A 265 -16.99 20.58 7.88
C LYS A 265 -18.49 20.20 7.85
N SER A 266 -19.03 19.74 6.72
CA SER A 266 -20.45 19.45 6.52
C SER A 266 -20.88 18.01 6.80
N ALA A 267 -19.95 17.11 7.09
CA ALA A 267 -20.25 15.80 7.67
C ALA A 267 -19.86 15.84 9.16
N GLY A 268 -20.83 15.87 10.08
CA GLY A 268 -20.52 15.62 11.50
C GLY A 268 -20.17 14.13 11.73
N PRO A 269 -19.91 13.71 12.97
CA PRO A 269 -18.96 14.24 13.96
C PRO A 269 -17.50 13.94 13.59
N LYS A 270 -16.55 14.55 14.32
CA LYS A 270 -15.12 14.24 14.25
C LYS A 270 -14.89 12.78 14.66
N PHE A 271 -14.52 11.92 13.71
CA PHE A 271 -14.01 10.57 14.01
C PHE A 271 -12.49 10.60 13.94
N PRO A 272 -11.78 10.18 15.01
CA PRO A 272 -10.32 10.11 15.04
C PRO A 272 -9.84 8.74 14.54
N ASP A 273 -10.29 8.27 13.38
CA ASP A 273 -9.90 6.96 12.86
C ASP A 273 -8.89 7.10 11.73
N GLN A 274 -7.62 6.84 12.05
CA GLN A 274 -6.49 6.83 11.11
C GLN A 274 -6.72 5.88 9.91
N THR A 275 -7.58 4.87 10.08
CA THR A 275 -7.99 3.92 9.04
C THR A 275 -8.84 4.56 7.95
N MET A 276 -9.68 5.56 8.28
CA MET A 276 -10.61 6.16 7.33
C MET A 276 -9.93 7.17 6.39
N ASP A 277 -9.03 7.99 6.93
CA ASP A 277 -8.17 8.87 6.13
C ASP A 277 -7.27 8.03 5.20
N TYR A 278 -6.85 6.85 5.66
CA TYR A 278 -6.09 5.90 4.87
C TYR A 278 -6.87 5.36 3.67
N GLU A 279 -8.12 4.90 3.84
CA GLU A 279 -8.95 4.40 2.72
C GLU A 279 -9.24 5.48 1.67
N CYS A 280 -9.53 6.70 2.12
CA CYS A 280 -9.72 7.84 1.23
C CYS A 280 -8.45 8.14 0.41
N GLY A 281 -7.29 8.20 1.09
CA GLY A 281 -6.02 8.48 0.44
C GLY A 281 -5.56 7.36 -0.49
N GLN A 282 -5.77 6.09 -0.13
CA GLN A 282 -5.52 4.96 -1.03
C GLN A 282 -6.43 5.02 -2.27
N SER A 283 -7.70 5.39 -2.10
CA SER A 283 -8.64 5.56 -3.21
C SER A 283 -8.21 6.72 -4.13
N LEU A 284 -7.69 7.82 -3.56
CA LEU A 284 -7.13 8.92 -4.33
C LEU A 284 -5.88 8.50 -5.13
N LEU A 285 -4.98 7.71 -4.52
CA LEU A 285 -3.80 7.17 -5.21
C LEU A 285 -4.22 6.22 -6.33
N LEU A 286 -5.20 5.35 -6.11
CA LEU A 286 -5.75 4.47 -7.15
C LEU A 286 -6.32 5.27 -8.33
N LEU A 287 -7.12 6.30 -8.04
CA LEU A 287 -7.66 7.20 -9.06
C LEU A 287 -6.55 7.91 -9.84
N LEU A 288 -5.52 8.42 -9.15
CA LEU A 288 -4.36 9.06 -9.79
C LEU A 288 -3.60 8.10 -10.70
N ARG A 289 -3.38 6.86 -10.26
CA ARG A 289 -2.72 5.82 -11.06
C ARG A 289 -3.52 5.55 -12.33
N ALA A 290 -4.83 5.29 -12.19
CA ALA A 290 -5.71 4.99 -13.30
C ALA A 290 -5.78 6.17 -14.30
N ALA A 291 -5.97 7.39 -13.79
CA ALA A 291 -6.02 8.59 -14.62
C ALA A 291 -4.72 8.85 -15.39
N LEU A 292 -3.54 8.64 -14.79
CA LEU A 292 -2.25 8.80 -15.47
C LEU A 292 -1.99 7.69 -16.51
N ALA A 293 -2.46 6.46 -16.23
CA ALA A 293 -2.40 5.33 -17.16
C ALA A 293 -3.33 5.48 -18.36
N ALA A 294 -4.24 6.46 -18.35
CA ALA A 294 -5.38 6.53 -19.25
C ALA A 294 -6.26 5.26 -19.16
N GLU A 295 -6.42 4.74 -17.94
CA GLU A 295 -7.25 3.59 -17.61
C GLU A 295 -8.36 4.00 -16.64
N SER A 296 -9.38 3.17 -16.61
CA SER A 296 -10.46 3.21 -15.65
C SER A 296 -10.02 2.55 -14.32
N CYS A 297 -10.74 2.77 -13.22
CA CYS A 297 -10.33 2.16 -11.94
C CYS A 297 -10.48 0.63 -11.92
N SER A 298 -11.25 0.06 -12.86
CA SER A 298 -11.29 -1.39 -13.14
C SER A 298 -10.20 -1.88 -14.09
N HIS A 299 -9.18 -1.05 -14.40
CA HIS A 299 -8.07 -1.34 -15.32
C HIS A 299 -8.50 -1.54 -16.78
N GLU A 300 -9.59 -0.88 -17.20
CA GLU A 300 -10.01 -0.87 -18.61
C GLU A 300 -9.40 0.35 -19.31
N SER A 301 -8.77 0.17 -20.47
CA SER A 301 -8.17 1.28 -21.21
C SER A 301 -9.24 2.24 -21.74
N LEU A 302 -9.06 3.55 -21.51
CA LEU A 302 -10.04 4.56 -21.90
C LEU A 302 -10.13 4.72 -23.43
N PRO A 303 -11.33 4.96 -23.98
CA PRO A 303 -11.50 5.21 -25.41
C PRO A 303 -10.91 6.57 -25.81
N ALA A 304 -10.46 6.71 -27.06
CA ALA A 304 -10.09 8.01 -27.60
C ALA A 304 -11.34 8.91 -27.74
N PRO A 305 -11.29 10.21 -27.41
CA PRO A 305 -10.11 11.03 -27.06
C PRO A 305 -9.76 11.10 -25.55
N LEU A 306 -10.57 10.48 -24.68
CA LEU A 306 -10.41 10.54 -23.21
C LEU A 306 -9.04 10.05 -22.75
N ASN A 307 -8.42 9.13 -23.49
CA ASN A 307 -7.09 8.61 -23.20
C ASN A 307 -5.97 9.68 -23.14
N ARG A 308 -6.14 10.84 -23.78
CA ARG A 308 -5.18 11.96 -23.70
C ARG A 308 -5.67 13.08 -22.80
N ASP A 309 -6.98 13.31 -22.79
CA ASP A 309 -7.60 14.40 -22.05
C ASP A 309 -7.59 14.15 -20.53
N VAL A 310 -7.89 12.91 -20.09
CA VAL A 310 -7.94 12.59 -18.65
C VAL A 310 -6.57 12.74 -17.96
N PRO A 311 -5.46 12.16 -18.47
CA PRO A 311 -4.15 12.35 -17.85
C PRO A 311 -3.72 13.82 -17.80
N THR A 312 -3.95 14.58 -18.89
CA THR A 312 -3.59 16.00 -18.95
C THR A 312 -4.42 16.83 -17.97
N GLN A 313 -5.73 16.60 -17.92
CA GLN A 313 -6.64 17.30 -17.01
C GLN A 313 -6.30 17.02 -15.54
N ILE A 314 -6.12 15.75 -15.17
CA ILE A 314 -5.80 15.38 -13.78
C ILE A 314 -4.39 15.85 -13.38
N SER A 315 -3.40 15.73 -14.26
CA SER A 315 -2.06 16.28 -14.04
C SER A 315 -2.11 17.79 -13.81
N ASN A 316 -2.81 18.53 -14.67
CA ASN A 316 -3.00 19.96 -14.49
C ASN A 316 -3.72 20.27 -13.17
N LEU A 317 -4.81 19.55 -12.84
CA LEU A 317 -5.54 19.75 -11.59
C LEU A 317 -4.67 19.49 -10.35
N LEU A 318 -3.83 18.46 -10.36
CA LEU A 318 -2.90 18.15 -9.28
C LEU A 318 -1.84 19.25 -9.12
N LEU A 319 -1.35 19.74 -10.25
CA LEU A 319 -0.26 20.71 -10.36
C LEU A 319 -0.72 22.17 -10.34
N ASN A 320 -2.02 22.44 -10.29
CA ASN A 320 -2.56 23.80 -10.34
C ASN A 320 -2.27 24.56 -9.05
N GLU A 321 -2.03 25.87 -9.21
CA GLU A 321 -1.74 26.77 -8.09
C GLU A 321 -3.00 27.22 -7.33
N VAL A 322 -4.17 26.95 -7.89
CA VAL A 322 -5.44 27.42 -7.35
C VAL A 322 -5.78 26.65 -6.07
N PRO A 323 -6.03 27.35 -4.95
CA PRO A 323 -6.45 26.71 -3.70
C PRO A 323 -7.78 25.96 -3.88
N PRO A 324 -8.01 24.88 -3.11
CA PRO A 324 -9.32 24.24 -3.07
C PRO A 324 -10.40 25.28 -2.72
N ILE A 325 -11.55 25.17 -3.36
CA ILE A 325 -12.58 26.23 -3.50
C ILE A 325 -13.20 26.66 -2.15
N LYS A 326 -12.85 26.01 -1.03
CA LYS A 326 -13.50 26.19 0.29
C LYS A 326 -12.55 26.14 1.49
N THR A 327 -11.36 26.75 1.45
CA THR A 327 -10.48 26.85 2.64
C THR A 327 -10.39 28.26 3.25
N PRO A 328 -10.39 28.39 4.58
CA PRO A 328 -9.96 29.62 5.24
C PRO A 328 -8.47 29.81 4.98
N VAL A 329 -8.12 31.04 4.61
CA VAL A 329 -6.85 31.52 4.03
C VAL A 329 -5.59 31.23 4.88
N SER A 330 -5.69 30.62 6.06
CA SER A 330 -4.59 30.56 7.04
C SER A 330 -3.81 29.24 7.14
N SER A 331 -4.28 28.10 6.62
CA SER A 331 -3.59 26.79 6.84
C SER A 331 -2.85 26.21 5.62
N PHE A 332 -3.10 26.71 4.41
CA PHE A 332 -2.48 26.22 3.18
C PHE A 332 -1.99 27.38 2.28
N GLN A 333 -1.02 28.15 2.76
CA GLN A 333 -0.28 29.15 1.96
C GLN A 333 0.80 28.50 1.07
N SER A 334 0.53 27.33 0.49
CA SER A 334 1.46 26.72 -0.48
C SER A 334 1.00 27.04 -1.89
N ARG A 335 1.94 27.35 -2.77
CA ARG A 335 1.70 27.55 -4.20
C ARG A 335 1.09 26.32 -4.86
N TYR A 336 1.29 25.12 -4.30
CA TYR A 336 0.75 23.86 -4.82
C TYR A 336 -0.02 23.08 -3.74
N PRO A 337 -1.23 23.52 -3.37
CA PRO A 337 -1.92 23.01 -2.19
C PRO A 337 -2.35 21.55 -2.35
N ARG A 338 -2.82 21.16 -3.54
CA ARG A 338 -3.28 19.78 -3.83
C ARG A 338 -2.13 18.78 -3.81
N LEU A 339 -1.02 19.12 -4.46
CA LEU A 339 0.21 18.33 -4.42
C LEU A 339 0.71 18.16 -2.98
N ARG A 340 0.65 19.23 -2.16
CA ARG A 340 1.05 19.19 -0.76
C ARG A 340 0.17 18.27 0.09
N ILE A 341 -1.14 18.22 -0.17
CA ILE A 341 -2.07 17.31 0.53
C ILE A 341 -1.67 15.86 0.26
N VAL A 342 -1.42 15.50 -1.01
CA VAL A 342 -1.01 14.13 -1.38
C VAL A 342 0.34 13.76 -0.76
N LEU A 343 1.32 14.67 -0.80
CA LEU A 343 2.65 14.44 -0.20
C LEU A 343 2.60 14.32 1.32
N LYS A 344 1.73 15.08 1.99
CA LYS A 344 1.51 14.96 3.44
C LYS A 344 0.81 13.66 3.84
N PHE A 345 -0.08 13.15 2.99
CA PHE A 345 -0.77 11.88 3.24
C PHE A 345 0.21 10.70 3.15
N ASN A 346 0.83 10.49 1.99
CA ASN A 346 1.77 9.40 1.78
C ASN A 346 2.70 9.67 0.59
N ALA A 347 3.81 10.36 0.88
CA ALA A 347 4.80 10.70 -0.14
C ALA A 347 5.43 9.46 -0.79
N VAL A 348 5.67 8.38 -0.04
CA VAL A 348 6.38 7.20 -0.55
C VAL A 348 5.52 6.48 -1.59
N ASP A 349 4.27 6.15 -1.26
CA ASP A 349 3.38 5.44 -2.19
C ASP A 349 3.04 6.30 -3.41
N PHE A 350 2.85 7.60 -3.22
CA PHE A 350 2.64 8.53 -4.34
C PHE A 350 3.85 8.61 -5.28
N LEU A 351 5.07 8.71 -4.76
CA LEU A 351 6.28 8.77 -5.60
C LEU A 351 6.60 7.43 -6.26
N ASN A 352 6.26 6.31 -5.60
CA ASN A 352 6.34 4.98 -6.21
C ASN A 352 5.35 4.84 -7.36
N LEU A 353 4.11 5.31 -7.19
CA LEU A 353 3.11 5.40 -8.25
C LEU A 353 3.62 6.25 -9.43
N LEU A 354 4.20 7.42 -9.17
CA LEU A 354 4.79 8.26 -10.22
C LEU A 354 5.95 7.56 -10.93
N THR A 355 6.80 6.82 -10.19
CA THR A 355 7.89 6.03 -10.77
C THR A 355 7.35 5.00 -11.77
N LEU A 356 6.30 4.27 -11.39
CA LEU A 356 5.64 3.31 -12.27
C LEU A 356 5.00 4.02 -13.47
N SER A 357 4.33 5.14 -13.24
CA SER A 357 3.63 5.89 -14.30
C SER A 357 4.61 6.44 -15.34
N ILE A 358 5.74 7.01 -14.89
CA ILE A 358 6.79 7.52 -15.78
C ILE A 358 7.42 6.39 -16.63
N THR A 359 7.53 5.20 -16.04
CA THR A 359 8.16 4.04 -16.69
C THR A 359 7.22 3.27 -17.62
N SER A 360 5.90 3.33 -17.41
CA SER A 360 4.94 2.47 -18.12
C SER A 360 3.87 3.21 -18.94
N ASP A 361 3.54 4.45 -18.58
CA ASP A 361 2.40 5.13 -19.19
C ASP A 361 2.81 5.97 -20.41
N ALA A 362 1.99 5.90 -21.47
CA ALA A 362 2.21 6.64 -22.72
C ALA A 362 2.28 8.17 -22.51
N PHE A 363 1.66 8.69 -21.45
CA PHE A 363 1.67 10.12 -21.11
C PHE A 363 3.08 10.68 -20.83
N PHE A 364 4.02 9.84 -20.38
CA PHE A 364 5.38 10.24 -19.99
C PHE A 364 6.49 9.73 -20.92
N GLN A 365 6.23 8.65 -21.67
CA GLN A 365 7.25 7.87 -22.37
C GLN A 365 7.86 8.59 -23.58
N GLU A 366 7.09 8.99 -24.59
CA GLU A 366 7.68 9.38 -25.88
C GLU A 366 6.93 10.54 -26.54
N ASP A 367 7.53 11.73 -26.42
CA ASP A 367 7.40 12.94 -27.26
C ASP A 367 8.04 14.13 -26.50
N GLU A 368 8.28 15.27 -27.17
CA GLU A 368 8.70 16.53 -26.49
C GLU A 368 7.73 16.91 -25.35
N LEU A 369 6.44 16.58 -25.52
CA LEU A 369 5.39 16.78 -24.52
C LEU A 369 5.59 15.93 -23.28
N GLY A 370 5.95 14.64 -23.41
CA GLY A 370 6.22 13.77 -22.26
C GLY A 370 7.43 14.25 -21.45
N ARG A 371 8.45 14.81 -22.11
CA ARG A 371 9.60 15.45 -21.43
C ARG A 371 9.17 16.73 -20.71
N SER A 372 8.34 17.55 -21.35
CA SER A 372 7.79 18.77 -20.75
C SER A 372 6.95 18.44 -19.50
N HIS A 373 6.08 17.42 -19.57
CA HIS A 373 5.28 16.96 -18.42
C HIS A 373 6.15 16.50 -17.25
N ARG A 374 7.22 15.73 -17.51
CA ARG A 374 8.18 15.31 -16.47
C ARG A 374 8.91 16.49 -15.84
N SER A 375 9.48 17.38 -16.65
CA SER A 375 10.19 18.57 -16.16
C SER A 375 9.26 19.47 -15.33
N HIS A 376 8.03 19.68 -15.80
CA HIS A 376 7.00 20.45 -15.08
C HIS A 376 6.63 19.83 -13.74
N LEU A 377 6.39 18.51 -13.71
CA LEU A 377 6.11 17.77 -12.48
C LEU A 377 7.25 17.92 -11.48
N TYR A 378 8.50 17.74 -11.92
CA TYR A 378 9.65 17.81 -11.04
C TYR A 378 9.89 19.22 -10.49
N HIS A 379 9.79 20.25 -11.33
CA HIS A 379 9.90 21.63 -10.87
C HIS A 379 8.85 21.97 -9.80
N LYS A 380 7.62 21.46 -9.95
CA LYS A 380 6.55 21.66 -8.97
C LYS A 380 6.74 20.87 -7.69
N LEU A 381 7.29 19.65 -7.76
CA LEU A 381 7.68 18.89 -6.57
C LEU A 381 8.77 19.61 -5.76
N VAL A 382 9.79 20.15 -6.45
CA VAL A 382 10.84 20.94 -5.79
C VAL A 382 10.28 22.23 -5.19
N ALA A 383 9.45 22.97 -5.93
CA ALA A 383 8.82 24.19 -5.40
C ALA A 383 7.92 23.90 -4.19
N CYS A 384 7.12 22.83 -4.24
CA CYS A 384 6.22 22.43 -3.16
C CYS A 384 6.97 22.02 -1.88
N THR A 385 8.15 21.40 -2.01
CA THR A 385 8.98 20.99 -0.87
C THR A 385 9.68 22.19 -0.24
N LEU A 386 10.23 23.11 -1.05
CA LEU A 386 10.95 24.29 -0.57
C LEU A 386 10.05 25.33 0.15
N GLU A 387 8.77 25.42 -0.18
CA GLU A 387 7.83 26.39 0.41
C GLU A 387 7.33 26.02 1.83
N SER A 388 7.83 24.94 2.44
CA SER A 388 7.32 24.44 3.73
C SER A 388 7.74 25.26 4.97
N GLU A 389 8.31 26.46 4.81
CA GLU A 389 8.91 27.27 5.89
C GLU A 389 7.95 27.81 6.97
N GLY A 390 6.65 27.48 6.94
CA GLY A 390 5.63 28.17 7.73
C GLY A 390 5.34 27.68 9.14
N SER A 391 5.03 26.39 9.38
CA SER A 391 4.42 26.00 10.67
C SER A 391 4.21 24.49 10.84
N SER A 392 5.28 23.70 11.03
CA SER A 392 5.32 22.43 11.81
C SER A 392 6.59 21.64 11.48
N PRO A 393 7.25 21.00 12.46
CA PRO A 393 8.57 20.35 12.29
C PRO A 393 8.50 18.94 11.67
N THR A 394 7.64 18.71 10.69
CA THR A 394 7.47 17.38 10.07
C THR A 394 7.74 17.42 8.57
N CYS A 395 9.01 17.60 8.23
CA CYS A 395 9.52 17.31 6.89
C CYS A 395 9.68 15.80 6.68
N ASP A 396 8.55 15.10 6.64
CA ASP A 396 8.51 13.65 6.39
C ASP A 396 8.59 13.35 4.88
N HIS A 397 8.30 14.32 4.01
CA HIS A 397 8.19 14.12 2.56
C HIS A 397 9.39 14.65 1.74
N SER A 398 10.27 15.49 2.28
CA SER A 398 11.40 16.07 1.55
C SER A 398 12.43 15.02 1.13
N ILE A 399 12.76 14.09 2.04
CA ILE A 399 13.66 12.95 1.78
C ILE A 399 13.10 12.02 0.68
N PRO A 400 11.86 11.51 0.76
CA PRO A 400 11.27 10.72 -0.32
C PRO A 400 11.29 11.43 -1.67
N VAL A 401 10.94 12.72 -1.72
CA VAL A 401 10.94 13.52 -2.96
C VAL A 401 12.35 13.60 -3.54
N PHE A 402 13.36 13.89 -2.73
CA PHE A 402 14.75 13.94 -3.20
C PHE A 402 15.22 12.59 -3.75
N SER A 403 14.99 11.51 -3.00
CA SER A 403 15.38 10.15 -3.42
C SER A 403 14.64 9.69 -4.69
N PHE A 404 13.41 10.16 -4.90
CA PHE A 404 12.68 9.95 -6.15
C PHE A 404 13.35 10.71 -7.30
N LEU A 405 13.59 12.02 -7.14
CA LEU A 405 14.22 12.84 -8.18
C LEU A 405 15.61 12.33 -8.56
N ALA A 406 16.42 11.94 -7.57
CA ALA A 406 17.74 11.35 -7.79
C ALA A 406 17.68 10.12 -8.69
N ARG A 407 16.81 9.16 -8.36
CA ARG A 407 16.61 7.94 -9.16
C ARG A 407 16.11 8.25 -10.56
N GLN A 408 15.19 9.20 -10.71
CA GLN A 408 14.65 9.58 -12.02
C GLN A 408 15.70 10.27 -12.91
N LEU A 409 16.58 11.08 -12.32
CA LEU A 409 17.67 11.74 -13.04
C LEU A 409 18.83 10.78 -13.36
N ALA A 410 18.98 9.71 -12.57
CA ALA A 410 19.98 8.68 -12.78
C ALA A 410 19.64 7.67 -13.89
N GLN A 411 18.37 7.63 -14.35
CA GLN A 411 17.98 6.72 -15.41
C GLN A 411 18.73 7.04 -16.73
N PRO A 412 19.28 6.02 -17.42
CA PRO A 412 20.14 6.21 -18.58
C PRO A 412 19.37 6.57 -19.87
N ASP A 413 18.05 6.71 -19.82
CA ASP A 413 17.23 6.78 -21.03
C ASP A 413 17.29 8.14 -21.75
N SER A 414 17.16 8.05 -23.08
CA SER A 414 17.46 9.03 -24.14
C SER A 414 16.59 10.31 -24.19
N GLY A 415 16.31 10.90 -23.04
CA GLY A 415 15.50 12.09 -22.90
C GLY A 415 15.58 12.71 -21.51
N ARG A 416 16.80 12.88 -20.99
CA ARG A 416 17.03 13.47 -19.66
C ARG A 416 16.17 14.72 -19.49
N PRO A 417 15.28 14.75 -18.50
CA PRO A 417 14.51 15.95 -18.22
C PRO A 417 15.46 17.06 -17.82
N VAL A 418 15.33 18.22 -18.45
CA VAL A 418 16.10 19.41 -18.10
C VAL A 418 15.60 19.87 -16.74
N MET A 419 16.43 19.69 -15.72
CA MET A 419 16.23 20.30 -14.41
C MET A 419 17.40 21.22 -14.12
N ASP A 420 17.09 22.41 -13.60
CA ASP A 420 18.11 23.36 -13.17
C ASP A 420 18.91 22.76 -12.00
N PRO A 421 20.24 22.57 -12.12
CA PRO A 421 21.06 22.01 -11.05
C PRO A 421 21.02 22.88 -9.79
N SER A 422 20.77 24.18 -9.93
CA SER A 422 20.60 25.12 -8.82
C SER A 422 19.39 24.80 -7.94
N LYS A 423 18.27 24.32 -8.51
CA LYS A 423 17.06 23.95 -7.75
C LYS A 423 17.25 22.64 -7.00
N LEU A 424 17.95 21.68 -7.59
CA LEU A 424 18.35 20.44 -6.91
C LEU A 424 19.27 20.73 -5.74
N PHE A 425 20.24 21.62 -5.93
CA PHE A 425 21.14 22.06 -4.87
C PHE A 425 20.39 22.77 -3.74
N GLN A 426 19.43 23.65 -4.07
CA GLN A 426 18.57 24.29 -3.06
C GLN A 426 17.78 23.26 -2.24
N LEU A 427 17.22 22.23 -2.89
CA LEU A 427 16.51 21.15 -2.20
C LEU A 427 17.45 20.35 -1.28
N TYR A 428 18.64 20.02 -1.77
CA TYR A 428 19.68 19.37 -0.97
C TYR A 428 20.06 20.21 0.25
N ALA A 429 20.34 21.50 0.06
CA ALA A 429 20.68 22.42 1.13
C ALA A 429 19.54 22.57 2.16
N HIS A 430 18.29 22.60 1.70
CA HIS A 430 17.12 22.61 2.58
C HIS A 430 17.08 21.35 3.45
N ILE A 431 17.18 20.15 2.85
CA ILE A 431 17.16 18.88 3.58
C ILE A 431 18.31 18.79 4.59
N CYS A 432 19.53 19.19 4.22
CA CYS A 432 20.66 19.23 5.14
C CYS A 432 20.44 20.19 6.31
N ASN A 433 19.86 21.36 6.09
CA ASN A 433 19.54 22.31 7.16
C ASN A 433 18.44 21.78 8.10
N GLU A 434 17.52 20.96 7.62
CA GLU A 434 16.50 20.31 8.45
C GLU A 434 17.07 19.15 9.26
N LEU A 435 17.86 18.29 8.62
CA LEU A 435 18.58 17.20 9.29
C LEU A 435 19.53 17.73 10.38
N ALA A 436 20.17 18.86 10.16
CA ALA A 436 20.99 19.54 11.18
C ALA A 436 20.16 19.98 12.41
N ARG A 437 18.86 20.26 12.24
CA ARG A 437 17.96 20.61 13.35
C ARG A 437 17.38 19.38 14.06
N SER A 438 17.28 18.24 13.37
CA SER A 438 16.77 16.97 13.91
C SER A 438 17.68 15.79 13.54
N PRO A 439 18.72 15.47 14.36
CA PRO A 439 19.72 14.46 14.04
C PRO A 439 19.22 13.01 14.18
N ASP A 440 17.99 12.79 14.66
CA ASP A 440 17.42 11.45 14.87
C ASP A 440 16.95 10.79 13.56
N ARG A 441 16.97 11.51 12.44
CA ARG A 441 16.40 11.09 11.15
C ARG A 441 17.49 10.79 10.11
N HIS A 442 18.29 9.75 10.36
CA HIS A 442 19.22 9.25 9.35
C HIS A 442 18.49 8.36 8.35
N SER A 443 18.41 8.78 7.08
CA SER A 443 18.01 7.86 6.02
C SER A 443 19.23 7.57 5.14
N LEU A 444 19.75 6.35 5.25
CA LEU A 444 20.81 5.83 4.36
C LEU A 444 20.39 5.99 2.88
N SER A 445 19.11 5.79 2.61
CA SER A 445 18.50 6.00 1.29
C SER A 445 18.75 7.39 0.71
N PHE A 446 18.73 8.44 1.53
CA PHE A 446 19.04 9.80 1.08
C PHE A 446 20.53 9.93 0.75
N GLN A 447 21.40 9.42 1.62
CA GLN A 447 22.85 9.50 1.41
C GLN A 447 23.28 8.75 0.14
N SER A 448 22.72 7.56 -0.10
CA SER A 448 22.93 6.81 -1.35
C SER A 448 22.43 7.58 -2.59
N ALA A 449 21.25 8.19 -2.52
CA ALA A 449 20.69 8.98 -3.62
C ALA A 449 21.54 10.22 -3.96
N VAL A 450 22.09 10.89 -2.94
CA VAL A 450 23.01 12.03 -3.15
C VAL A 450 24.31 11.57 -3.83
N ILE A 451 24.89 10.45 -3.39
CA ILE A 451 26.12 9.90 -3.97
C ILE A 451 25.89 9.50 -5.43
N GLU A 452 24.75 8.90 -5.75
CA GLU A 452 24.36 8.57 -7.12
C GLU A 452 24.33 9.83 -8.01
N LEU A 453 23.72 10.92 -7.53
CA LEU A 453 23.70 12.21 -8.24
C LEU A 453 25.10 12.84 -8.39
N MET A 454 25.95 12.74 -7.36
CA MET A 454 27.33 13.22 -7.42
C MET A 454 28.15 12.43 -8.45
N SER A 455 27.95 11.11 -8.55
CA SER A 455 28.63 10.27 -9.54
C SER A 455 28.25 10.58 -10.99
N LEU A 456 27.11 11.25 -11.19
CA LEU A 456 26.57 11.65 -12.49
C LEU A 456 26.85 13.13 -12.83
N ASP A 457 27.72 13.80 -12.06
CA ASP A 457 28.09 15.22 -12.19
C ASP A 457 26.89 16.19 -12.17
N GLN A 458 25.76 15.80 -11.57
CA GLN A 458 24.57 16.66 -11.43
C GLN A 458 24.68 17.66 -10.27
N LEU A 459 25.59 17.39 -9.32
CA LEU A 459 25.91 18.26 -8.19
C LEU A 459 27.38 18.72 -8.31
N THR A 460 27.59 19.87 -8.95
CA THR A 460 28.92 20.36 -9.31
C THR A 460 29.71 20.95 -8.14
N ASP A 461 29.03 21.49 -7.13
CA ASP A 461 29.66 22.21 -6.01
C ASP A 461 30.02 21.27 -4.84
N LEU A 462 31.01 20.40 -5.07
CA LEU A 462 31.46 19.39 -4.10
C LEU A 462 31.89 19.98 -2.74
N GLU A 463 32.44 21.20 -2.71
CA GLU A 463 32.85 21.88 -1.47
C GLU A 463 31.67 22.34 -0.62
N GLU A 464 30.65 22.93 -1.24
CA GLU A 464 29.45 23.35 -0.51
C GLU A 464 28.64 22.14 -0.06
N CYS A 465 28.54 21.11 -0.90
CA CYS A 465 27.93 19.83 -0.52
C CYS A 465 28.59 19.21 0.71
N LEU A 466 29.93 19.19 0.75
CA LEU A 466 30.68 18.68 1.90
C LEU A 466 30.47 19.51 3.17
N ASN A 467 30.40 20.84 3.05
CA ASN A 467 30.11 21.72 4.19
C ASN A 467 28.70 21.52 4.75
N LEU A 468 27.70 21.33 3.87
CA LEU A 468 26.32 21.05 4.26
C LEU A 468 26.16 19.66 4.86
N ALA A 469 26.78 18.64 4.27
CA ALA A 469 26.80 17.28 4.80
C ALA A 469 27.41 17.20 6.20
N ARG A 470 28.54 17.89 6.44
CA ARG A 470 29.17 17.98 7.76
C ARG A 470 28.26 18.62 8.80
N ARG A 471 27.56 19.71 8.44
CA ARG A 471 26.61 20.37 9.35
C ARG A 471 25.43 19.47 9.70
N ALA A 472 25.03 18.60 8.78
CA ALA A 472 23.92 17.66 8.95
C ALA A 472 24.35 16.30 9.55
N ASN A 473 25.64 16.10 9.87
CA ASN A 473 26.20 14.81 10.31
C ASN A 473 25.97 13.64 9.34
N LEU A 474 26.02 13.91 8.03
CA LEU A 474 25.85 12.90 6.97
C LEU A 474 27.23 12.37 6.55
N TYR A 475 27.78 11.46 7.34
CA TYR A 475 29.18 11.04 7.18
C TYR A 475 29.42 10.14 5.96
N TYR A 476 28.41 9.38 5.49
CA TYR A 476 28.56 8.56 4.27
C TYR A 476 28.77 9.42 3.01
N ILE A 477 28.11 10.58 2.94
CA ILE A 477 28.34 11.56 1.85
C ILE A 477 29.74 12.19 1.98
N CYS A 478 30.16 12.53 3.20
CA CYS A 478 31.47 13.13 3.44
C CYS A 478 32.60 12.16 3.04
N GLU A 479 32.49 10.88 3.44
CA GLU A 479 33.41 9.81 3.06
C GLU A 479 33.55 9.71 1.53
N TYR A 480 32.43 9.71 0.80
CA TYR A 480 32.45 9.63 -0.66
C TYR A 480 33.20 10.81 -1.29
N VAL A 481 32.90 12.04 -0.86
CA VAL A 481 33.59 13.23 -1.40
C VAL A 481 35.09 13.21 -1.08
N HIS A 482 35.47 12.83 0.14
CA HIS A 482 36.88 12.71 0.51
C HIS A 482 37.60 11.59 -0.26
N ARG A 483 36.90 10.49 -0.57
CA ARG A 483 37.41 9.39 -1.40
C ARG A 483 37.62 9.83 -2.86
N VAL A 484 36.71 10.62 -3.42
CA VAL A 484 36.85 11.19 -4.78
C VAL A 484 38.03 12.18 -4.83
N ARG A 485 38.27 12.94 -3.75
CA ARG A 485 39.42 13.86 -3.63
C ARG A 485 40.77 13.15 -3.36
N GLY A 486 40.75 11.88 -2.98
CA GLY A 486 41.94 11.13 -2.59
C GLY A 486 42.42 11.38 -1.16
N GLU A 487 41.63 12.09 -0.35
CA GLU A 487 41.92 12.43 1.06
C GLU A 487 41.62 11.22 1.97
N ARG A 488 42.56 10.28 2.07
CA ARG A 488 42.38 9.02 2.82
C ARG A 488 42.18 9.24 4.32
N PHE A 489 42.79 10.27 4.89
CA PHE A 489 42.68 10.57 6.33
C PHE A 489 41.27 11.03 6.73
N GLU A 490 40.72 12.01 6.02
CA GLU A 490 39.39 12.54 6.33
C GLU A 490 38.29 11.51 6.01
N ALA A 491 38.45 10.70 4.96
CA ALA A 491 37.53 9.59 4.68
C ALA A 491 37.49 8.57 5.85
N PHE A 492 38.65 8.22 6.42
CA PHE A 492 38.72 7.34 7.60
C PHE A 492 38.07 7.98 8.84
N ARG A 493 38.24 9.30 9.00
CA ARG A 493 37.62 10.05 10.09
C ARG A 493 36.09 10.03 10.00
N ASP A 494 35.54 10.22 8.81
CA ASP A 494 34.10 10.19 8.59
C ASP A 494 33.52 8.78 8.78
N GLN A 495 34.23 7.73 8.34
CA GLN A 495 33.86 6.34 8.63
C GLN A 495 33.77 6.05 10.15
N LEU A 496 34.74 6.55 10.93
CA LEU A 496 34.72 6.41 12.39
C LEU A 496 33.57 7.19 13.04
N ASN A 497 33.25 8.37 12.52
CA ASN A 497 32.14 9.19 13.01
C ASN A 497 30.79 8.53 12.69
N GLU A 498 30.64 7.88 11.53
CA GLU A 498 29.45 7.10 11.16
C GLU A 498 29.24 5.92 12.13
N LEU A 499 30.29 5.13 12.41
CA LEU A 499 30.22 4.06 13.41
C LEU A 499 29.83 4.58 14.80
N GLN A 500 30.38 5.72 15.20
CA GLN A 500 30.06 6.33 16.49
C GLN A 500 28.58 6.76 16.52
N HIS A 501 28.10 7.40 15.47
CA HIS A 501 26.73 7.90 15.40
C HIS A 501 25.71 6.74 15.51
N GLN A 502 25.97 5.63 14.83
CA GLN A 502 25.11 4.45 14.89
C GLN A 502 25.19 3.71 16.23
N TRP A 503 26.37 3.67 16.84
CA TRP A 503 26.52 3.12 18.19
C TRP A 503 25.69 3.92 19.21
N ILE A 504 25.69 5.25 19.12
CA ILE A 504 24.86 6.11 19.97
C ILE A 504 23.36 5.91 19.68
N THR A 505 22.99 5.77 18.41
CA THR A 505 21.60 5.60 17.98
C THR A 505 21.04 4.24 18.43
N SER A 506 21.80 3.16 18.28
CA SER A 506 21.43 1.82 18.76
C SER A 506 21.33 1.77 20.28
N MET A 507 22.25 2.41 21.00
CA MET A 507 22.16 2.56 22.47
C MET A 507 20.90 3.32 22.93
N ARG A 508 20.46 4.34 22.19
CA ARG A 508 19.23 5.11 22.50
C ARG A 508 17.95 4.34 22.18
N ALA A 509 17.94 3.51 21.13
CA ALA A 509 16.79 2.67 20.79
C ALA A 509 16.59 1.53 21.82
N HIS A 510 17.66 1.10 22.49
CA HIS A 510 17.63 0.07 23.54
C HIS A 510 17.64 0.70 24.94
N CYS A 511 16.55 1.37 25.33
CA CYS A 511 16.29 1.66 26.74
C CYS A 511 16.00 0.37 27.52
N LEU A 512 17.06 -0.29 28.03
CA LEU A 512 17.17 -1.14 29.23
C LEU A 512 18.36 -2.11 29.04
N PRO A 513 19.51 -1.92 29.71
CA PRO A 513 20.65 -2.80 29.58
C PRO A 513 20.51 -3.97 30.55
N GLU A 514 19.61 -4.91 30.28
CA GLU A 514 19.53 -6.15 31.07
C GLU A 514 18.74 -7.22 30.34
N GLN A 515 19.33 -7.79 29.27
CA GLN A 515 19.29 -9.23 29.00
C GLN A 515 20.15 -9.54 27.76
N LEU A 516 21.00 -10.55 27.95
CA LEU A 516 22.02 -11.01 27.02
C LEU A 516 21.44 -11.42 25.66
N GLY A 517 21.93 -10.76 24.62
CA GLY A 517 21.73 -11.14 23.22
C GLY A 517 21.89 -9.90 22.34
N PHE A 518 23.12 -9.53 22.00
CA PHE A 518 23.38 -8.53 20.97
C PHE A 518 22.64 -8.97 19.71
N ALA A 519 21.55 -8.29 19.36
CA ALA A 519 20.99 -8.38 18.03
C ALA A 519 22.13 -8.06 17.06
N SER A 520 22.37 -8.96 16.10
CA SER A 520 23.49 -8.83 15.17
C SER A 520 23.41 -7.45 14.49
N PRO A 521 24.46 -6.61 14.57
CA PRO A 521 24.48 -5.36 13.83
C PRO A 521 24.25 -5.65 12.35
N ALA A 522 23.49 -4.79 11.65
CA ALA A 522 23.22 -4.97 10.23
C ALA A 522 24.52 -5.24 9.46
N HIS A 523 24.48 -6.18 8.51
CA HIS A 523 25.65 -6.72 7.79
C HIS A 523 26.52 -5.65 7.11
N GLU A 524 25.95 -4.49 6.78
CA GLU A 524 26.66 -3.35 6.19
C GLU A 524 27.64 -2.69 7.17
N PHE A 525 27.33 -2.69 8.48
CA PHE A 525 28.16 -2.02 9.49
C PHE A 525 29.25 -2.92 10.05
N THR A 526 29.05 -4.24 10.05
CA THR A 526 30.15 -5.19 10.27
C THR A 526 31.17 -5.10 9.14
N GLN A 527 30.73 -4.94 7.89
CA GLN A 527 31.62 -4.67 6.76
C GLN A 527 32.37 -3.35 6.89
N LEU A 528 31.68 -2.27 7.31
CA LEU A 528 32.31 -0.96 7.51
C LEU A 528 33.33 -1.00 8.66
N ALA A 529 33.01 -1.67 9.77
CA ALA A 529 33.95 -1.91 10.86
C ALA A 529 35.16 -2.72 10.41
N ASP A 530 34.96 -3.79 9.62
CA ASP A 530 36.05 -4.56 9.03
C ASP A 530 36.94 -3.70 8.11
N GLN A 531 36.36 -2.82 7.29
CA GLN A 531 37.12 -1.90 6.43
C GLN A 531 37.97 -0.91 7.24
N ILE A 532 37.41 -0.36 8.33
CA ILE A 532 38.13 0.52 9.26
C ILE A 532 39.30 -0.23 9.90
N PHE A 533 39.07 -1.44 10.43
CA PHE A 533 40.14 -2.23 11.04
C PHE A 533 41.19 -2.63 10.01
N GLN A 534 40.80 -3.02 8.78
CA GLN A 534 41.75 -3.32 7.71
C GLN A 534 42.59 -2.10 7.35
N PHE A 535 41.99 -0.92 7.17
CA PHE A 535 42.73 0.31 6.90
C PHE A 535 43.70 0.64 8.05
N ALA A 536 43.23 0.57 9.28
CA ALA A 536 44.05 0.87 10.46
C ALA A 536 45.20 -0.14 10.65
N GLU A 537 45.00 -1.42 10.33
CA GLU A 537 46.05 -2.45 10.30
C GLU A 537 47.04 -2.26 9.14
N GLN A 538 46.60 -1.70 8.02
CA GLN A 538 47.48 -1.34 6.90
C GLN A 538 48.38 -0.15 7.26
N VAL A 539 47.86 0.84 8.00
CA VAL A 539 48.62 2.01 8.49
C VAL A 539 49.52 1.64 9.68
N PHE A 540 49.04 0.78 10.59
CA PHE A 540 49.77 0.31 11.77
C PHE A 540 49.97 -1.22 11.72
N PRO A 541 50.92 -1.71 10.89
CA PRO A 541 51.15 -3.14 10.78
C PRO A 541 51.72 -3.74 12.08
N SER A 542 51.22 -4.91 12.43
CA SER A 542 51.76 -5.77 13.49
C SER A 542 53.27 -5.98 13.31
N PRO A 543 54.06 -6.12 14.40
CA PRO A 543 55.51 -6.34 14.33
C PRO A 543 55.94 -7.53 13.46
N VAL A 544 55.06 -8.51 13.24
CA VAL A 544 55.29 -9.65 12.34
C VAL A 544 55.08 -9.27 10.86
N ALA A 545 54.11 -8.40 10.56
CA ALA A 545 53.76 -7.95 9.22
C ALA A 545 54.71 -6.87 8.66
N LYS A 546 55.45 -6.16 9.53
CA LYS A 546 56.49 -5.19 9.14
C LYS A 546 57.62 -5.78 8.28
N LYS A 547 57.83 -7.11 8.31
CA LYS A 547 58.86 -7.79 7.52
C LYS A 547 58.54 -7.91 6.02
N TYR A 548 57.30 -7.62 5.59
CA TYR A 548 56.82 -7.96 4.24
C TYR A 548 56.19 -6.81 3.44
N ARG A 549 56.24 -5.54 3.89
CA ARG A 549 55.65 -4.42 3.12
C ARG A 549 56.62 -3.28 2.83
N THR A 550 56.69 -2.95 1.54
CA THR A 550 57.31 -1.79 0.89
C THR A 550 56.24 -1.08 0.03
N ALA A 551 55.15 -0.60 0.64
CA ALA A 551 54.12 0.14 -0.07
C ALA A 551 54.03 1.54 0.56
N ASP A 552 54.37 2.57 -0.21
CA ASP A 552 54.16 3.96 0.18
C ASP A 552 52.67 4.17 0.45
N ILE A 553 52.33 4.40 1.72
CA ILE A 553 50.94 4.54 2.17
C ILE A 553 50.34 5.89 1.68
N GLY A 554 51.20 6.79 1.18
CA GLY A 554 50.81 8.10 0.66
C GLY A 554 50.29 9.05 1.75
N LEU A 555 50.57 8.75 3.03
CA LEU A 555 50.23 9.58 4.19
C LEU A 555 51.50 10.24 4.72
N THR A 556 51.37 11.48 5.15
CA THR A 556 52.42 12.25 5.83
C THR A 556 52.58 11.80 7.29
N ASP A 557 53.77 12.00 7.88
CA ASP A 557 54.02 11.67 9.29
C ASP A 557 53.07 12.41 10.25
N ASP A 558 52.64 13.62 9.88
CA ASP A 558 51.67 14.43 10.63
C ASP A 558 50.26 13.81 10.60
N GLU A 559 49.81 13.29 9.45
CA GLU A 559 48.55 12.55 9.33
C GLU A 559 48.57 11.25 10.14
N ILE A 560 49.71 10.55 10.16
CA ILE A 560 49.88 9.33 10.98
C ILE A 560 49.79 9.66 12.47
N SER A 561 50.35 10.78 12.91
CA SER A 561 50.25 11.23 14.30
C SER A 561 48.81 11.61 14.68
N SER A 562 48.10 12.26 13.75
CA SER A 562 46.70 12.65 13.89
C SER A 562 45.76 11.44 13.89
N LEU A 563 46.04 10.40 13.09
CA LEU A 563 45.34 9.11 13.13
C LEU A 563 45.49 8.44 14.50
N LYS A 564 46.69 8.49 15.09
CA LYS A 564 46.90 7.94 16.44
C LYS A 564 46.02 8.65 17.47
N GLN A 565 45.94 9.98 17.39
CA GLN A 565 45.10 10.77 18.28
C GLN A 565 43.60 10.49 18.06
N LEU A 566 43.16 10.36 16.81
CA LEU A 566 41.76 10.06 16.46
C LEU A 566 41.33 8.67 16.93
N CYS A 567 42.17 7.64 16.74
CA CYS A 567 41.90 6.29 17.24
C CYS A 567 41.84 6.24 18.78
N LEU A 568 42.62 7.07 19.47
CA LEU A 568 42.51 7.24 20.93
C LEU A 568 41.22 7.97 21.33
N GLU A 569 40.83 9.00 20.58
CA GLU A 569 39.60 9.76 20.82
C GLU A 569 38.34 8.87 20.67
N LYS A 570 38.32 8.00 19.65
CA LYS A 570 37.20 7.11 19.34
C LYS A 570 37.37 5.69 19.89
N LEU A 571 38.26 5.50 20.86
CA LEU A 571 38.61 4.18 21.37
C LEU A 571 37.42 3.41 21.93
N GLU A 572 36.46 4.09 22.57
CA GLU A 572 35.28 3.45 23.15
C GLU A 572 34.44 2.74 22.09
N VAL A 573 34.28 3.35 20.91
CA VAL A 573 33.52 2.80 19.78
C VAL A 573 34.26 1.58 19.22
N LEU A 574 35.57 1.70 18.96
CA LEU A 574 36.37 0.59 18.43
C LEU A 574 36.37 -0.63 19.36
N VAL A 575 36.48 -0.41 20.67
CA VAL A 575 36.45 -1.49 21.68
C VAL A 575 35.06 -2.13 21.77
N ALA A 576 33.98 -1.35 21.63
CA ALA A 576 32.62 -1.86 21.64
C ALA A 576 32.33 -2.77 20.43
N TRP A 577 32.92 -2.50 19.27
CA TRP A 577 32.75 -3.29 18.05
C TRP A 577 33.68 -4.51 17.99
N ASP A 578 35.00 -4.36 18.22
CA ASP A 578 35.93 -5.48 18.30
C ASP A 578 37.09 -5.18 19.28
N SER A 579 36.90 -5.64 20.52
CA SER A 579 37.89 -5.48 21.59
C SER A 579 39.23 -6.19 21.33
N GLU A 580 39.27 -7.26 20.53
CA GLU A 580 40.51 -8.01 20.28
C GLU A 580 41.36 -7.36 19.18
N ARG A 581 40.74 -6.99 18.05
CA ARG A 581 41.44 -6.25 16.98
C ARG A 581 41.89 -4.87 17.45
N THR A 582 41.07 -4.19 18.25
CA THR A 582 41.45 -2.90 18.84
C THR A 582 42.67 -3.02 19.75
N LEU A 583 42.78 -4.11 20.53
CA LEU A 583 43.95 -4.35 21.38
C LEU A 583 45.21 -4.62 20.56
N ARG A 584 45.10 -5.36 19.44
CA ARG A 584 46.22 -5.57 18.50
C ARG A 584 46.64 -4.25 17.85
N LEU A 585 45.69 -3.42 17.46
CA LEU A 585 45.93 -2.09 16.91
C LEU A 585 46.71 -1.22 17.90
N LEU A 586 46.24 -1.11 19.15
CA LEU A 586 46.92 -0.35 20.21
C LEU A 586 48.35 -0.85 20.46
N TYR A 587 48.56 -2.17 20.46
CA TYR A 587 49.89 -2.75 20.59
C TYR A 587 50.80 -2.39 19.42
N SER A 588 50.26 -2.37 18.19
CA SER A 588 51.02 -1.98 16.99
C SER A 588 51.37 -0.48 16.94
N MET A 589 50.51 0.38 17.48
CA MET A 589 50.67 1.85 17.49
C MET A 589 51.70 2.34 18.49
N PHE A 590 51.72 1.75 19.70
CA PHE A 590 52.57 2.19 20.81
C PHE A 590 53.74 1.25 21.11
N GLY A 591 53.64 -0.05 20.76
CA GLY A 591 54.71 -1.03 21.02
C GLY A 591 54.99 -1.28 22.51
N CYS A 592 54.08 -0.88 23.39
CA CYS A 592 54.26 -0.89 24.85
C CYS A 592 53.59 -2.10 25.53
N SER A 593 54.01 -2.40 26.77
CA SER A 593 53.36 -3.42 27.60
C SER A 593 51.94 -3.00 27.99
N ILE A 594 51.08 -3.96 28.36
CA ILE A 594 49.68 -3.63 28.67
C ILE A 594 49.52 -2.66 29.84
N SER A 595 50.43 -2.69 30.83
CA SER A 595 50.42 -1.74 31.94
C SER A 595 50.71 -0.31 31.49
N GLN A 596 51.60 -0.14 30.51
CA GLN A 596 51.91 1.16 29.90
C GLN A 596 50.79 1.63 28.95
N LEU A 597 50.16 0.70 28.23
CA LEU A 597 48.97 1.00 27.41
C LEU A 597 47.83 1.52 28.29
N MET A 598 47.55 0.89 29.43
CA MET A 598 46.52 1.34 30.37
C MET A 598 46.85 2.71 30.98
N SER A 599 48.13 3.06 31.21
CA SER A 599 48.50 4.41 31.64
C SER A 599 48.33 5.47 30.54
N VAL A 600 48.62 5.12 29.27
CA VAL A 600 48.43 6.02 28.13
C VAL A 600 46.95 6.25 27.86
N VAL A 601 46.15 5.18 27.83
CA VAL A 601 44.70 5.23 27.63
C VAL A 601 44.03 6.04 28.74
N SER A 602 44.38 5.79 30.02
CA SER A 602 43.83 6.57 31.15
C SER A 602 44.20 8.06 31.12
N SER A 603 45.40 8.41 30.64
CA SER A 603 45.83 9.81 30.49
C SER A 603 45.09 10.54 29.35
N ALA A 604 44.88 9.89 28.21
CA ALA A 604 44.13 10.44 27.07
C ALA A 604 42.64 10.66 27.43
N PHE A 605 42.04 9.73 28.18
CA PHE A 605 40.69 9.89 28.75
C PHE A 605 40.60 10.98 29.83
N GLY A 606 41.72 11.40 30.41
CA GLY A 606 41.80 12.53 31.33
C GLY A 606 41.61 13.87 30.62
N GLN A 607 42.19 14.01 29.42
CA GLN A 607 42.10 15.21 28.58
C GLN A 607 40.71 15.36 27.92
N PHE A 608 40.07 14.25 27.54
CA PHE A 608 38.73 14.23 26.92
C PHE A 608 37.62 14.77 27.84
N LYS A 609 37.75 14.60 29.17
CA LYS A 609 36.79 15.10 30.18
C LYS A 609 36.65 16.63 30.19
N ALA A 610 37.62 17.36 29.64
CA ALA A 610 37.58 18.81 29.53
C ALA A 610 36.78 19.33 28.32
N GLY A 611 36.59 18.51 27.27
CA GLY A 611 35.96 18.91 26.00
C GLY A 611 34.49 18.50 25.80
N LEU A 612 34.01 17.46 26.48
CA LEU A 612 32.63 16.96 26.36
C LEU A 612 32.05 16.69 27.77
N ARG A 613 31.15 17.57 28.22
CA ARG A 613 30.60 17.57 29.59
C ARG A 613 29.53 16.48 29.89
N GLN A 614 29.42 15.38 29.15
CA GLN A 614 28.27 14.45 29.31
C GLN A 614 28.55 12.93 29.22
N LEU A 615 29.75 12.43 29.55
CA LEU A 615 29.96 10.97 29.69
C LEU A 615 30.43 10.60 31.10
N SER A 616 29.68 9.71 31.77
CA SER A 616 29.80 9.35 33.19
C SER A 616 31.06 8.53 33.47
N ALA A 617 31.47 8.46 34.75
CA ALA A 617 32.62 7.68 35.19
C ALA A 617 32.53 6.18 34.88
N ASP A 618 31.32 5.67 34.60
CA ASP A 618 31.06 4.25 34.32
C ASP A 618 31.61 3.78 32.96
N ALA A 619 31.60 4.64 31.93
CA ALA A 619 32.11 4.29 30.60
C ALA A 619 33.61 3.93 30.61
N LYS A 620 34.39 4.64 31.44
CA LYS A 620 35.83 4.37 31.63
C LYS A 620 36.09 2.97 32.18
N CYS A 621 35.25 2.51 33.11
CA CYS A 621 35.33 1.18 33.68
C CYS A 621 34.99 0.10 32.64
N THR A 622 33.99 0.35 31.78
CA THR A 622 33.54 -0.60 30.76
C THR A 622 34.57 -0.85 29.67
N VAL A 623 35.20 0.20 29.13
CA VAL A 623 36.23 0.06 28.06
C VAL A 623 37.48 -0.63 28.58
N CYS A 624 37.96 -0.23 29.76
CA CYS A 624 39.09 -0.88 30.43
C CYS A 624 38.78 -2.36 30.73
N PHE A 625 37.56 -2.65 31.18
CA PHE A 625 37.11 -4.02 31.44
C PHE A 625 37.05 -4.87 30.16
N LEU A 626 36.50 -4.35 29.06
CA LEU A 626 36.42 -5.05 27.78
C LEU A 626 37.81 -5.34 27.19
N LEU A 627 38.73 -4.37 27.26
CA LEU A 627 40.13 -4.57 26.83
C LEU A 627 40.86 -5.60 27.69
N LEU A 628 40.68 -5.57 29.02
CA LEU A 628 41.26 -6.58 29.91
C LEU A 628 40.66 -7.97 29.66
N ARG A 629 39.35 -8.07 29.44
CA ARG A 629 38.67 -9.31 29.08
C ARG A 629 39.21 -9.88 27.76
N ALA A 630 39.38 -9.05 26.74
CA ALA A 630 39.97 -9.46 25.46
C ALA A 630 41.41 -9.96 25.63
N TYR A 631 42.24 -9.26 26.42
CA TYR A 631 43.61 -9.66 26.69
C TYR A 631 43.71 -11.02 27.38
N PHE A 632 42.94 -11.23 28.46
CA PHE A 632 42.94 -12.49 29.17
C PHE A 632 42.33 -13.63 28.33
N GLY A 633 41.31 -13.35 27.53
CA GLY A 633 40.73 -14.29 26.57
C GLY A 633 41.73 -14.76 25.50
N ALA A 634 42.43 -13.82 24.85
CA ALA A 634 43.44 -14.13 23.84
C ALA A 634 44.63 -14.93 24.42
N ARG A 635 44.98 -14.70 25.69
CA ARG A 635 46.00 -15.48 26.40
C ARG A 635 45.51 -16.89 26.73
N PHE A 636 44.24 -17.05 27.09
CA PHE A 636 43.64 -18.37 27.37
C PHE A 636 43.55 -19.25 26.11
N CYS A 637 43.25 -18.67 24.95
CA CYS A 637 43.23 -19.37 23.66
C CYS A 637 44.61 -19.77 23.13
N ARG A 638 45.71 -19.18 23.62
CA ARG A 638 47.10 -19.60 23.31
C ARG A 638 47.61 -20.74 24.20
N PHE A 639 46.90 -21.06 25.29
CA PHE A 639 47.26 -22.13 26.23
C PHE A 639 46.45 -23.42 26.01
N LYS A 640 45.44 -23.40 25.12
CA LYS A 640 44.89 -24.58 24.45
C LYS A 640 45.56 -24.71 23.09
#